data_AF-B7BC63-F1
#
_entry.id   AF-B7BC63-F1
#
_cell.length_a   1.000
_cell.length_b   1.000
_cell.length_c   1.000
_cell.angle_alpha   90.00
_cell.angle_beta   90.00
_cell.angle_gamma   90.00
#
_symmetry.space_group_name_H-M   'P 1'
#
loop_
_entity.id
_entity.type
_entity.pdbx_description
1 polymer ?
#
loop_
_entity_poly.entity_id
_entity_poly.type
_entity_poly.pdbx_seq_one_letter_code
_entity_poly.pdbx_strand_id
1 'polypeptide(L)'
;MQLNDLGVQIRWVNPTAIRAYLDDTKTALGEKAPALYEKLSRLETLLPGVRQAFSGKISGNAADEVIGQAQEILALKREIILANPLLDMDKVIVARYRLGDKARKAMGPSMGTSTANYNSLFSNPRKGYDAEIDLLTGLRGQIESGRIYKPEADVPLSDIQLHWDADRLLFSSLDEKRKWQIYEIKTDGSGLHQKITVDEPDLEFCDANYLPDGKVVATTNIGYNGVPCVHGDDVVANLISFDPETRALRRLTFDQDGNWSPIVIPNGRIMYTRWEYTDLTHYFSRIVMHMNPDGTENKALYGSGSYFPNSTFDMKPLSKHSSRFIGIISGHHGTARSGRLVIFDPAKSRKEEKGMIQELPFKDRPIVPIIKDELVEGVWPQFMKPFPLSEKYFLVACKPDKDALWGIYLVDVFDNLTLITEKEGEGLTAPIPLVKRETPPVIPSKIKPDSKEATVFIQDIYEGEGTQGVPRGTIKALRIFAYEYAYILAPSDHDAQGIQSGWDIKRVLGTVPVEEDGSALFTIPANTPVSIQPLDKDGAAIQWMRSWLTGMPGEIVSCVGCHEDQNSIPIPKRTIASAKQARRLETPEGGVRPFTFRLEVQPVLDRNCVSCHNGKNAEPDFRKDQMVTYKRGILTKINKQYDQSYLNLHPYVYRQGPESDIYVLKPAEFHASNSELIRILQAGHHSVKVPEEDMRTLYTWIDLNAPYNGAFTQIDLKPQSPKNQVERRMELAEKYSGVRVDWQKEIADYANWLKENKKADGITGATTGETVEIKEPAKPIRPIKVKGFPFDTQTATTRQAAKGETTRRLSITPDVHIDLVWIPAGSFVMGNNRTPSASPAFKANVKEGFWMSTTEITNEQFRALFPEHDSRYIGQTWKDHTTPGYAANQPEQPVVRVSWDEANAFCQKLGKMSGCNTSLPTETQWEWAARAGSADDFWFGSTSSDFGSFENLADSTTVDLAVTGVDPKPMRANDPMRKFWDFLPKVLNVNDHQLISGPVASYRPNPWGLYDMNGNVAEWTASDYIPYPLKEKANKETAEKKVVRGGSWRERPKYSTSAVRKAYLPWQRPMNVGFRIIVEDM
;
A
#
# COMPACT_ATOMS: atom_id res chain seq x y z
N MET A 1 -35.40 -5.53 -31.71
CA MET A 1 -33.94 -5.71 -31.51
C MET A 1 -33.24 -5.43 -32.83
N GLN A 2 -32.15 -4.68 -32.81
CA GLN A 2 -31.30 -4.51 -33.98
C GLN A 2 -30.47 -5.79 -34.20
N LEU A 3 -30.04 -6.05 -35.44
CA LEU A 3 -29.25 -7.24 -35.83
C LEU A 3 -27.97 -7.39 -34.95
N ASN A 4 -27.38 -6.26 -34.56
CA ASN A 4 -26.24 -6.20 -33.65
C ASN A 4 -26.57 -6.69 -32.23
N ASP A 5 -27.74 -6.33 -31.67
CA ASP A 5 -28.16 -6.78 -30.33
C ASP A 5 -28.31 -8.31 -30.31
N LEU A 6 -28.87 -8.86 -31.38
CA LEU A 6 -29.07 -10.29 -31.56
C LEU A 6 -27.72 -11.03 -31.62
N GLY A 7 -26.77 -10.49 -32.40
CA GLY A 7 -25.42 -11.02 -32.50
C GLY A 7 -24.69 -11.04 -31.15
N VAL A 8 -24.81 -9.97 -30.35
CA VAL A 8 -24.22 -9.91 -29.00
C VAL A 8 -24.75 -11.04 -28.11
N GLN A 9 -26.05 -11.27 -28.08
CA GLN A 9 -26.65 -12.32 -27.25
C GLN A 9 -26.32 -13.74 -27.74
N ILE A 10 -26.25 -13.96 -29.06
CA ILE A 10 -25.87 -15.26 -29.65
C ILE A 10 -24.44 -15.65 -29.28
N ARG A 11 -23.50 -14.70 -29.14
CA ARG A 11 -22.13 -14.98 -28.68
C ARG A 11 -22.11 -15.64 -27.29
N TRP A 12 -23.11 -15.39 -26.45
CA TRP A 12 -23.23 -15.94 -25.10
C TRP A 12 -24.02 -17.26 -25.03
N VAL A 13 -24.39 -17.87 -26.16
CA VAL A 13 -25.03 -19.20 -26.16
C VAL A 13 -23.94 -20.27 -26.13
N ASN A 14 -23.81 -21.00 -25.03
CA ASN A 14 -22.84 -22.09 -24.87
C ASN A 14 -23.57 -23.40 -24.51
N PRO A 15 -23.76 -24.34 -25.45
CA PRO A 15 -24.48 -25.59 -25.19
C PRO A 15 -23.89 -26.42 -24.05
N THR A 16 -22.58 -26.41 -23.88
CA THR A 16 -21.90 -27.11 -22.78
C THR A 16 -22.25 -26.51 -21.42
N ALA A 17 -22.31 -25.17 -21.33
CA ALA A 17 -22.75 -24.44 -20.14
C ALA A 17 -24.23 -24.72 -19.82
N ILE A 18 -25.09 -24.71 -20.85
CA ILE A 18 -26.53 -24.98 -20.71
C ILE A 18 -26.76 -26.43 -20.23
N ARG A 19 -25.99 -27.39 -20.77
CA ARG A 19 -26.03 -28.79 -20.33
C ARG A 19 -25.60 -28.93 -18.88
N ALA A 20 -24.49 -28.30 -18.48
CA ALA A 20 -24.02 -28.31 -17.10
C ALA A 20 -25.06 -27.72 -16.12
N TYR A 21 -25.75 -26.64 -16.52
CA TYR A 21 -26.89 -26.10 -15.78
C TYR A 21 -28.03 -27.14 -15.65
N LEU A 22 -28.40 -27.81 -16.75
CA LEU A 22 -29.46 -28.83 -16.73
C LEU A 22 -29.08 -30.02 -15.84
N ASP A 23 -27.82 -30.45 -15.89
CA ASP A 23 -27.31 -31.51 -15.04
C ASP A 23 -27.35 -31.13 -13.55
N ASP A 24 -26.99 -29.88 -13.21
CA ASP A 24 -27.05 -29.34 -11.84
C ASP A 24 -28.49 -29.23 -11.30
N THR A 25 -29.42 -28.84 -12.15
CA THR A 25 -30.83 -28.59 -11.78
C THR A 25 -31.75 -29.78 -12.02
N LYS A 26 -31.27 -30.86 -12.64
CA LYS A 26 -32.06 -32.03 -13.07
C LYS A 26 -33.00 -32.56 -11.99
N THR A 27 -32.48 -32.76 -10.78
CA THR A 27 -33.26 -33.28 -9.65
C THR A 27 -34.37 -32.32 -9.23
N ALA A 28 -34.10 -31.01 -9.22
CA ALA A 28 -35.09 -30.00 -8.84
C ALA A 28 -36.13 -29.74 -9.94
N LEU A 29 -35.77 -29.95 -11.21
CA LEU A 29 -36.66 -29.81 -12.37
C LEU A 29 -37.63 -30.99 -12.52
N GLY A 30 -37.28 -32.18 -12.01
CA GLY A 30 -38.15 -33.37 -12.05
C GLY A 30 -38.60 -33.72 -13.47
N GLU A 31 -39.91 -33.91 -13.66
CA GLU A 31 -40.52 -34.30 -14.93
C GLU A 31 -40.34 -33.29 -16.07
N LYS A 32 -39.97 -32.03 -15.77
CA LYS A 32 -39.69 -31.02 -16.79
C LYS A 32 -38.35 -31.25 -17.48
N ALA A 33 -37.40 -31.95 -16.86
CA ALA A 33 -36.03 -32.06 -17.35
C ALA A 33 -35.92 -32.67 -18.75
N PRO A 34 -36.56 -33.81 -19.10
CA PRO A 34 -36.43 -34.43 -20.43
C PRO A 34 -36.78 -33.48 -21.58
N ALA A 35 -37.90 -32.75 -21.47
CA ALA A 35 -38.33 -31.79 -22.48
C ALA A 35 -37.33 -30.62 -22.64
N LEU A 36 -36.62 -30.23 -21.58
CA LEU A 36 -35.58 -29.20 -21.66
C LEU A 36 -34.29 -29.71 -22.32
N TYR A 37 -33.94 -30.99 -22.16
CA TYR A 37 -32.83 -31.60 -22.91
C TYR A 37 -33.16 -31.70 -24.41
N GLU A 38 -34.41 -32.00 -24.79
CA GLU A 38 -34.83 -31.98 -26.21
C GLU A 38 -34.69 -30.58 -26.82
N LYS A 39 -35.09 -29.54 -26.08
CA LYS A 39 -34.89 -28.14 -26.49
C LYS A 39 -33.41 -27.80 -26.63
N LEU A 40 -32.55 -28.30 -25.74
CA LEU A 40 -31.10 -28.14 -25.87
C LEU A 40 -30.58 -28.81 -27.15
N SER A 41 -31.05 -30.02 -27.48
CA SER A 41 -30.66 -30.70 -28.73
C SER A 41 -31.10 -29.93 -29.98
N ARG A 42 -32.28 -29.30 -29.96
CA ARG A 42 -32.71 -28.39 -31.04
C ARG A 42 -31.80 -27.18 -31.15
N LEU A 43 -31.47 -26.54 -30.02
CA LEU A 43 -30.55 -25.41 -29.97
C LEU A 43 -29.15 -25.77 -30.50
N GLU A 44 -28.62 -26.93 -30.11
CA GLU A 44 -27.32 -27.47 -30.55
C GLU A 44 -27.27 -27.66 -32.08
N THR A 45 -28.41 -28.04 -32.67
CA THR A 45 -28.55 -28.23 -34.13
C THR A 45 -28.51 -26.90 -34.88
N LEU A 46 -29.17 -25.85 -34.36
CA LEU A 46 -29.29 -24.55 -35.03
C LEU A 46 -28.04 -23.68 -34.88
N LEU A 47 -27.36 -23.76 -33.73
CA LEU A 47 -26.32 -22.80 -33.34
C LEU A 47 -25.13 -22.69 -34.30
N PRO A 48 -24.56 -23.79 -34.87
CA PRO A 48 -23.42 -23.69 -35.77
C PRO A 48 -23.70 -22.84 -37.01
N GLY A 49 -24.86 -23.03 -37.65
CA GLY A 49 -25.26 -22.28 -38.85
C GLY A 49 -25.45 -20.79 -38.55
N VAL A 50 -26.14 -20.48 -37.45
CA VAL A 50 -26.35 -19.09 -37.01
C VAL A 50 -25.04 -18.40 -36.66
N ARG A 51 -24.13 -19.05 -35.92
CA ARG A 51 -22.80 -18.48 -35.59
C ARG A 51 -21.98 -18.19 -36.83
N GLN A 52 -21.97 -19.11 -37.80
CA GLN A 52 -21.28 -18.91 -39.07
C GLN A 52 -21.85 -17.69 -39.81
N ALA A 53 -23.18 -17.56 -39.85
CA ALA A 53 -23.84 -16.44 -40.50
C ALA A 53 -23.47 -15.09 -39.85
N PHE A 54 -23.47 -14.98 -38.52
CA PHE A 54 -23.04 -13.76 -37.81
C PHE A 54 -21.54 -13.44 -37.97
N SER A 55 -20.72 -14.39 -38.39
CA SER A 55 -19.29 -14.18 -38.68
C SER A 55 -19.00 -13.74 -40.13
N GLY A 56 -19.99 -13.78 -41.03
CA GLY A 56 -19.87 -13.42 -42.45
C GLY A 56 -20.75 -12.21 -42.86
N LYS A 57 -20.65 -11.77 -44.12
CA LYS A 57 -21.59 -10.79 -44.71
C LYS A 57 -22.82 -11.53 -45.24
N ILE A 58 -23.97 -11.39 -44.57
CA ILE A 58 -25.25 -11.95 -45.03
C ILE A 58 -26.00 -10.89 -45.87
N SER A 59 -26.66 -11.28 -46.96
CA SER A 59 -27.48 -10.39 -47.81
C SER A 59 -28.85 -11.01 -48.14
N GLY A 60 -29.91 -10.19 -48.18
CA GLY A 60 -31.24 -10.59 -48.67
C GLY A 60 -32.00 -11.55 -47.74
N ASN A 61 -32.89 -12.37 -48.29
CA ASN A 61 -33.79 -13.29 -47.56
C ASN A 61 -33.07 -14.26 -46.59
N ALA A 62 -31.78 -14.55 -46.81
CA ALA A 62 -30.96 -15.34 -45.90
C ALA A 62 -30.72 -14.63 -44.55
N ALA A 63 -30.81 -13.30 -44.49
CA ALA A 63 -30.70 -12.54 -43.25
C ALA A 63 -31.93 -12.73 -42.35
N ASP A 64 -33.13 -12.70 -42.92
CA ASP A 64 -34.37 -12.88 -42.15
C ASP A 64 -34.48 -14.29 -41.56
N GLU A 65 -34.06 -15.31 -42.31
CA GLU A 65 -34.01 -16.69 -41.82
C GLU A 65 -33.01 -16.85 -40.67
N VAL A 66 -31.81 -16.28 -40.80
CA VAL A 66 -30.79 -16.30 -39.73
C VAL A 66 -31.27 -15.55 -38.49
N ILE A 67 -31.94 -14.41 -38.66
CA ILE A 67 -32.54 -13.66 -37.55
C ILE A 67 -33.60 -14.52 -36.85
N GLY A 68 -34.48 -15.18 -37.60
CA GLY A 68 -35.51 -16.07 -37.06
C GLY A 68 -34.92 -17.24 -36.27
N GLN A 69 -33.93 -17.94 -36.83
CA GLN A 69 -33.23 -19.04 -36.15
C GLN A 69 -32.49 -18.56 -34.90
N ALA A 70 -31.90 -17.38 -34.94
CA ALA A 70 -31.22 -16.81 -33.80
C ALA A 70 -32.20 -16.40 -32.69
N GLN A 71 -33.37 -15.85 -33.03
CA GLN A 71 -34.46 -15.61 -32.08
C GLN A 71 -34.96 -16.93 -31.47
N GLU A 72 -35.10 -18.01 -32.27
CA GLU A 72 -35.45 -19.35 -31.79
C GLU A 72 -34.40 -19.87 -30.80
N ILE A 73 -33.11 -19.77 -31.11
CA ILE A 73 -32.02 -20.16 -30.20
C ILE A 73 -32.10 -19.40 -28.87
N LEU A 74 -32.30 -18.09 -28.91
CA LEU A 74 -32.38 -17.28 -27.70
C LEU A 74 -33.64 -17.60 -26.87
N ALA A 75 -34.77 -17.86 -27.52
CA ALA A 75 -35.99 -18.32 -26.87
C ALA A 75 -35.80 -19.69 -26.20
N LEU A 76 -35.23 -20.67 -26.91
CA LEU A 76 -34.92 -21.99 -26.36
C LEU A 76 -33.96 -21.89 -25.16
N LYS A 77 -32.88 -21.10 -25.28
CA LYS A 77 -31.96 -20.85 -24.15
C LYS A 77 -32.70 -20.25 -22.97
N ARG A 78 -33.55 -19.23 -23.20
CA ARG A 78 -34.33 -18.59 -22.15
C ARG A 78 -35.27 -19.58 -21.47
N GLU A 79 -36.00 -20.38 -22.23
CA GLU A 79 -36.90 -21.41 -21.70
C GLU A 79 -36.16 -22.44 -20.84
N ILE A 80 -34.97 -22.87 -21.26
CA ILE A 80 -34.14 -23.82 -20.51
C ILE A 80 -33.62 -23.19 -19.22
N ILE A 81 -32.93 -22.05 -19.33
CA ILE A 81 -32.22 -21.43 -18.19
C ILE A 81 -33.19 -20.82 -17.19
N LEU A 82 -34.31 -20.22 -17.63
CA LEU A 82 -35.30 -19.64 -16.72
C LEU A 82 -36.26 -20.67 -16.11
N ALA A 83 -36.18 -21.94 -16.52
CA ALA A 83 -36.86 -23.03 -15.82
C ALA A 83 -36.27 -23.29 -14.42
N ASN A 84 -35.18 -22.62 -14.05
CA ASN A 84 -34.52 -22.74 -12.76
C ASN A 84 -35.55 -22.55 -11.61
N PRO A 85 -35.71 -23.52 -10.70
CA PRO A 85 -36.63 -23.41 -9.57
C PRO A 85 -36.33 -22.23 -8.63
N LEU A 86 -35.08 -21.74 -8.60
CA LEU A 86 -34.73 -20.53 -7.85
C LEU A 86 -35.40 -19.26 -8.37
N LEU A 87 -36.04 -19.32 -9.55
CA LEU A 87 -36.87 -18.25 -10.12
C LEU A 87 -38.37 -18.41 -9.84
N ASP A 88 -38.79 -19.40 -9.03
CA ASP A 88 -40.21 -19.65 -8.72
C ASP A 88 -40.87 -18.53 -7.90
N MET A 89 -40.08 -17.68 -7.23
CA MET A 89 -40.60 -16.47 -6.57
C MET A 89 -41.27 -15.51 -7.55
N ASP A 90 -40.90 -15.56 -8.84
CA ASP A 90 -41.45 -14.81 -9.98
C ASP A 90 -41.57 -13.29 -9.74
N LYS A 91 -40.82 -12.74 -8.80
CA LYS A 91 -40.90 -11.36 -8.34
C LYS A 91 -39.51 -10.80 -8.09
N VAL A 92 -39.14 -9.74 -8.82
CA VAL A 92 -37.84 -9.06 -8.68
C VAL A 92 -38.04 -7.56 -8.59
N ILE A 93 -37.57 -6.95 -7.51
CA ILE A 93 -37.47 -5.50 -7.37
C ILE A 93 -36.28 -5.01 -8.22
N VAL A 94 -36.47 -3.89 -8.92
CA VAL A 94 -35.42 -3.21 -9.67
C VAL A 94 -35.48 -1.71 -9.43
N ALA A 95 -34.32 -1.05 -9.51
CA ALA A 95 -34.26 0.38 -9.75
C ALA A 95 -34.29 0.62 -11.26
N ARG A 96 -35.23 1.43 -11.72
CA ARG A 96 -35.48 1.72 -13.13
C ARG A 96 -35.20 3.18 -13.43
N TYR A 97 -34.33 3.41 -14.41
CA TYR A 97 -33.95 4.76 -14.85
C TYR A 97 -34.42 5.00 -16.29
N ARG A 98 -35.16 6.08 -16.53
CA ARG A 98 -35.56 6.52 -17.88
C ARG A 98 -34.47 7.44 -18.45
N LEU A 99 -33.73 6.93 -19.43
CA LEU A 99 -32.53 7.55 -19.97
C LEU A 99 -32.74 8.14 -21.38
N GLY A 100 -33.83 7.76 -22.05
CA GLY A 100 -34.12 8.15 -23.42
C GLY A 100 -33.01 7.71 -24.37
N ASP A 101 -32.66 8.57 -25.32
CA ASP A 101 -31.65 8.29 -26.35
C ASP A 101 -30.23 8.02 -25.80
N LYS A 102 -30.00 8.28 -24.51
CA LYS A 102 -28.71 8.04 -23.84
C LYS A 102 -28.57 6.61 -23.30
N ALA A 103 -29.64 5.81 -23.27
CA ALA A 103 -29.66 4.49 -22.62
C ALA A 103 -28.51 3.57 -23.07
N ARG A 104 -28.25 3.49 -24.38
CA ARG A 104 -27.20 2.64 -24.95
C ARG A 104 -25.77 3.10 -24.64
N LYS A 105 -25.57 4.35 -24.22
CA LYS A 105 -24.27 4.90 -23.81
C LYS A 105 -24.15 5.08 -22.29
N ALA A 106 -25.22 4.79 -21.54
CA ALA A 106 -25.22 4.99 -20.11
C ALA A 106 -24.31 3.99 -19.40
N MET A 107 -23.63 4.48 -18.37
CA MET A 107 -22.86 3.69 -17.41
C MET A 107 -23.44 3.92 -16.02
N GLY A 108 -22.87 3.26 -15.00
CA GLY A 108 -23.37 3.32 -13.63
C GLY A 108 -23.76 4.71 -13.11
N PRO A 109 -22.98 5.79 -13.32
CA PRO A 109 -23.30 7.11 -12.78
C PRO A 109 -24.64 7.69 -13.27
N SER A 110 -25.07 7.32 -14.47
CA SER A 110 -26.38 7.70 -15.02
C SER A 110 -27.55 7.00 -14.30
N MET A 111 -27.26 5.97 -13.51
CA MET A 111 -28.22 5.13 -12.79
C MET A 111 -28.00 5.21 -11.27
N GLY A 112 -27.54 6.36 -10.77
CA GLY A 112 -27.46 6.67 -9.33
C GLY A 112 -26.25 6.12 -8.59
N THR A 113 -25.31 5.42 -9.25
CA THR A 113 -24.03 5.03 -8.62
C THR A 113 -23.02 6.18 -8.61
N SER A 114 -21.91 6.06 -7.86
CA SER A 114 -20.91 7.12 -7.73
C SER A 114 -20.22 7.44 -9.07
N THR A 115 -19.92 8.72 -9.31
CA THR A 115 -19.27 9.21 -10.55
C THR A 115 -17.82 8.77 -10.74
N ALA A 116 -17.15 8.35 -9.66
CA ALA A 116 -15.80 7.79 -9.66
C ALA A 116 -15.66 6.70 -8.58
N ASN A 117 -14.60 5.88 -8.68
CA ASN A 117 -14.34 4.80 -7.72
C ASN A 117 -13.68 5.26 -6.40
N TYR A 118 -13.33 6.54 -6.30
CA TYR A 118 -12.90 7.20 -5.06
C TYR A 118 -14.01 8.05 -4.41
N ASN A 119 -15.17 8.21 -5.07
CA ASN A 119 -16.25 9.07 -4.58
C ASN A 119 -17.23 8.33 -3.69
N SER A 120 -17.73 9.03 -2.67
CA SER A 120 -18.97 8.68 -1.96
C SER A 120 -20.18 9.25 -2.72
N LEU A 121 -21.41 8.81 -2.38
CA LEU A 121 -22.62 9.38 -2.98
C LEU A 121 -22.78 10.88 -2.67
N PHE A 122 -22.16 11.39 -1.61
CA PHE A 122 -22.16 12.83 -1.27
C PHE A 122 -21.62 13.72 -2.40
N SER A 123 -20.74 13.18 -3.25
CA SER A 123 -20.15 13.87 -4.41
C SER A 123 -20.96 13.73 -5.71
N ASN A 124 -22.07 12.98 -5.69
CA ASN A 124 -22.88 12.79 -6.90
C ASN A 124 -23.69 14.03 -7.28
N PRO A 125 -24.05 14.18 -8.57
CA PRO A 125 -25.06 15.13 -8.99
C PRO A 125 -26.33 14.98 -8.16
N ARG A 126 -26.87 16.10 -7.68
CA ARG A 126 -28.07 16.11 -6.83
C ARG A 126 -29.38 16.20 -7.63
N LYS A 127 -29.32 16.08 -8.97
CA LYS A 127 -30.43 16.30 -9.91
C LYS A 127 -30.20 15.55 -11.23
N GLY A 128 -31.23 15.46 -12.08
CA GLY A 128 -31.13 14.89 -13.43
C GLY A 128 -31.41 13.39 -13.53
N TYR A 129 -32.08 12.80 -12.53
CA TYR A 129 -32.43 11.38 -12.52
C TYR A 129 -33.94 11.19 -12.63
N ASP A 130 -34.41 10.50 -13.68
CA ASP A 130 -35.78 9.99 -13.76
C ASP A 130 -35.78 8.52 -13.32
N ALA A 131 -35.89 8.32 -12.01
CA ALA A 131 -35.78 7.04 -11.35
C ALA A 131 -37.12 6.59 -10.73
N GLU A 132 -37.36 5.28 -10.68
CA GLU A 132 -38.42 4.66 -9.89
C GLU A 132 -37.99 3.27 -9.39
N ILE A 133 -38.62 2.79 -8.33
CA ILE A 133 -38.50 1.42 -7.84
C ILE A 133 -39.71 0.65 -8.36
N ASP A 134 -39.45 -0.40 -9.15
CA ASP A 134 -40.48 -1.24 -9.77
C ASP A 134 -40.36 -2.68 -9.27
N LEU A 135 -41.49 -3.38 -9.21
CA LEU A 135 -41.61 -4.81 -9.04
C LEU A 135 -41.88 -5.46 -10.39
N LEU A 136 -40.96 -6.31 -10.83
CA LEU A 136 -41.09 -7.11 -12.05
C LEU A 136 -41.72 -8.46 -11.73
N THR A 137 -42.70 -8.88 -12.54
CA THR A 137 -43.35 -10.20 -12.48
C THR A 137 -43.37 -10.89 -13.83
N GLY A 138 -43.67 -12.18 -13.88
CA GLY A 138 -43.72 -12.95 -15.13
C GLY A 138 -42.35 -13.20 -15.73
N LEU A 139 -41.33 -13.51 -14.89
CA LEU A 139 -39.92 -13.61 -15.26
C LEU A 139 -39.66 -14.58 -16.42
N ARG A 140 -40.49 -15.62 -16.54
CA ARG A 140 -40.38 -16.67 -17.56
C ARG A 140 -41.11 -16.36 -18.86
N GLY A 141 -41.97 -15.35 -18.88
CA GLY A 141 -42.80 -14.99 -20.03
C GLY A 141 -42.69 -13.51 -20.37
N GLN A 142 -43.83 -12.87 -20.60
CA GLN A 142 -43.90 -11.42 -20.76
C GLN A 142 -43.77 -10.76 -19.39
N ILE A 143 -42.75 -9.90 -19.25
CA ILE A 143 -42.49 -9.18 -18.01
C ILE A 143 -43.54 -8.10 -17.80
N GLU A 144 -44.15 -8.09 -16.62
CA GLU A 144 -45.01 -7.01 -16.14
C GLU A 144 -44.25 -6.17 -15.12
N SER A 145 -44.53 -4.86 -15.07
CA SER A 145 -43.85 -3.91 -14.17
C SER A 145 -44.88 -3.16 -13.34
N GLY A 146 -44.84 -3.33 -12.02
CA GLY A 146 -45.65 -2.59 -11.06
C GLY A 146 -44.81 -1.58 -10.29
N ARG A 147 -45.23 -0.32 -10.25
CA ARG A 147 -44.50 0.73 -9.52
C ARG A 147 -44.66 0.55 -8.01
N ILE A 148 -43.54 0.50 -7.27
CA ILE A 148 -43.50 0.60 -5.81
C ILE A 148 -43.37 2.06 -5.40
N TYR A 149 -42.42 2.79 -5.98
CA TYR A 149 -42.14 4.18 -5.62
C TYR A 149 -41.58 5.00 -6.77
N LYS A 150 -42.05 6.24 -6.92
CA LYS A 150 -41.48 7.24 -7.83
C LYS A 150 -41.39 8.59 -7.10
N PRO A 151 -40.20 9.16 -6.93
CA PRO A 151 -40.05 10.53 -6.43
C PRO A 151 -40.75 11.55 -7.34
N GLU A 152 -41.30 12.60 -6.75
CA GLU A 152 -41.82 13.75 -7.51
C GLU A 152 -40.69 14.58 -8.15
N ALA A 153 -39.53 14.63 -7.49
CA ALA A 153 -38.34 15.34 -7.95
C ALA A 153 -37.40 14.46 -8.80
N ASP A 154 -36.51 15.11 -9.54
CA ASP A 154 -35.53 14.47 -10.44
C ASP A 154 -34.29 13.93 -9.69
N VAL A 155 -34.51 13.05 -8.71
CA VAL A 155 -33.52 12.59 -7.73
C VAL A 155 -33.13 11.12 -7.94
N PRO A 156 -31.90 10.71 -7.59
CA PRO A 156 -31.47 9.32 -7.72
C PRO A 156 -32.16 8.41 -6.67
N LEU A 157 -32.25 7.12 -6.99
CA LEU A 157 -32.66 6.04 -6.09
C LEU A 157 -31.56 4.98 -6.04
N SER A 158 -30.78 4.99 -4.95
CA SER A 158 -29.55 4.21 -4.84
C SER A 158 -29.57 3.26 -3.64
N ASP A 159 -28.73 2.23 -3.69
CA ASP A 159 -28.46 1.30 -2.59
C ASP A 159 -29.71 0.69 -1.93
N ILE A 160 -30.59 0.14 -2.77
CA ILE A 160 -31.79 -0.55 -2.32
C ILE A 160 -31.41 -1.81 -1.53
N GLN A 161 -31.96 -1.96 -0.32
CA GLN A 161 -31.83 -3.17 0.49
C GLN A 161 -33.20 -3.68 0.93
N LEU A 162 -33.52 -4.93 0.61
CA LEU A 162 -34.73 -5.59 1.07
C LEU A 162 -34.54 -6.14 2.48
N HIS A 163 -35.51 -5.95 3.37
CA HIS A 163 -35.51 -6.58 4.69
C HIS A 163 -35.67 -8.10 4.55
N TRP A 164 -35.14 -8.89 5.49
CA TRP A 164 -35.22 -10.35 5.44
C TRP A 164 -36.66 -10.90 5.41
N ASP A 165 -37.62 -10.16 5.97
CA ASP A 165 -39.05 -10.52 5.90
C ASP A 165 -39.70 -10.26 4.54
N ALA A 166 -38.99 -9.58 3.62
CA ALA A 166 -39.44 -9.25 2.27
C ALA A 166 -40.71 -8.39 2.19
N ASP A 167 -41.02 -7.62 3.24
CA ASP A 167 -42.21 -6.75 3.32
C ASP A 167 -41.86 -5.25 3.22
N ARG A 168 -40.59 -4.89 3.34
CA ARG A 168 -40.08 -3.50 3.30
C ARG A 168 -38.64 -3.42 2.80
N LEU A 169 -38.27 -2.24 2.31
CA LEU A 169 -36.94 -1.98 1.77
C LEU A 169 -36.42 -0.60 2.20
N LEU A 170 -35.09 -0.51 2.37
CA LEU A 170 -34.35 0.75 2.50
C LEU A 170 -33.87 1.21 1.13
N PHE A 171 -33.71 2.51 0.95
CA PHE A 171 -32.99 3.10 -0.16
C PHE A 171 -32.44 4.48 0.19
N SER A 172 -31.40 4.90 -0.52
CA SER A 172 -30.82 6.23 -0.43
C SER A 172 -31.44 7.14 -1.48
N SER A 173 -31.89 8.33 -1.08
CA SER A 173 -32.35 9.37 -2.00
C SER A 173 -32.18 10.74 -1.37
N LEU A 174 -32.62 11.78 -2.07
CA LEU A 174 -32.48 13.17 -1.65
C LEU A 174 -33.79 13.69 -1.05
N ASP A 175 -33.69 14.46 0.03
CA ASP A 175 -34.82 15.22 0.57
C ASP A 175 -35.14 16.47 -0.28
N GLU A 176 -36.14 17.25 0.15
CA GLU A 176 -36.57 18.49 -0.52
C GLU A 176 -35.46 19.56 -0.60
N LYS A 177 -34.50 19.54 0.34
CA LYS A 177 -33.31 20.39 0.36
C LYS A 177 -32.15 19.79 -0.44
N ARG A 178 -32.42 18.69 -1.14
CA ARG A 178 -31.47 17.88 -1.91
C ARG A 178 -30.31 17.36 -1.06
N LYS A 179 -30.55 16.98 0.20
CA LYS A 179 -29.58 16.27 1.05
C LYS A 179 -29.85 14.77 1.05
N TRP A 180 -28.79 13.97 1.07
CA TRP A 180 -28.89 12.52 1.13
C TRP A 180 -29.53 12.08 2.45
N GLN A 181 -30.58 11.29 2.33
CA GLN A 181 -31.30 10.64 3.42
C GLN A 181 -31.54 9.16 3.09
N ILE A 182 -31.83 8.39 4.15
CA ILE A 182 -32.29 7.02 4.05
C ILE A 182 -33.80 6.96 4.25
N TYR A 183 -34.49 6.32 3.32
CA TYR A 183 -35.92 6.10 3.36
C TYR A 183 -36.24 4.61 3.52
N GLU A 184 -37.32 4.32 4.24
CA GLU A 184 -37.93 2.99 4.32
C GLU A 184 -39.34 3.05 3.71
N ILE A 185 -39.70 2.02 2.95
CA ILE A 185 -41.03 1.86 2.36
C ILE A 185 -41.43 0.38 2.37
N LYS A 186 -42.74 0.10 2.46
CA LYS A 186 -43.25 -1.25 2.27
C LYS A 186 -43.19 -1.66 0.80
N THR A 187 -43.09 -2.96 0.55
CA THR A 187 -43.01 -3.51 -0.81
C THR A 187 -44.31 -3.36 -1.62
N ASP A 188 -45.40 -2.98 -0.96
CA ASP A 188 -46.68 -2.60 -1.61
C ASP A 188 -46.74 -1.12 -2.01
N GLY A 189 -45.69 -0.33 -1.73
CA GLY A 189 -45.61 1.10 -2.02
C GLY A 189 -46.16 2.02 -0.94
N SER A 190 -46.66 1.48 0.18
CA SER A 190 -47.17 2.27 1.31
C SER A 190 -46.11 2.53 2.38
N GLY A 191 -46.39 3.47 3.30
CA GLY A 191 -45.57 3.68 4.51
C GLY A 191 -44.19 4.29 4.27
N LEU A 192 -44.01 5.06 3.20
CA LEU A 192 -42.78 5.81 2.96
C LEU A 192 -42.50 6.78 4.10
N HIS A 193 -41.31 6.68 4.68
CA HIS A 193 -40.83 7.63 5.68
C HIS A 193 -39.29 7.67 5.71
N GLN A 194 -38.72 8.74 6.25
CA GLN A 194 -37.29 8.84 6.51
C GLN A 194 -36.92 7.93 7.69
N LYS A 195 -35.99 7.00 7.48
CA LYS A 195 -35.62 5.98 8.47
C LYS A 195 -34.66 6.50 9.54
N ILE A 196 -33.69 7.34 9.14
CA ILE A 196 -32.70 7.93 10.04
C ILE A 196 -33.06 9.38 10.28
N THR A 197 -33.37 9.74 11.53
CA THR A 197 -33.79 11.09 11.92
C THR A 197 -32.94 11.61 13.09
N VAL A 198 -31.99 12.49 12.77
CA VAL A 198 -31.09 13.12 13.75
C VAL A 198 -31.33 14.61 13.84
N ASP A 199 -30.92 15.22 14.95
CA ASP A 199 -31.07 16.66 15.16
C ASP A 199 -29.94 17.48 14.50
N GLU A 200 -28.99 16.81 13.83
CA GLU A 200 -27.88 17.47 13.14
C GLU A 200 -28.29 17.99 11.77
N PRO A 201 -28.24 19.31 11.53
CA PRO A 201 -28.75 19.90 10.30
C PRO A 201 -27.86 19.65 9.07
N ASP A 202 -26.59 19.36 9.27
CA ASP A 202 -25.50 19.24 8.28
C ASP A 202 -25.12 17.79 7.95
N LEU A 203 -25.58 16.82 8.74
CA LEU A 203 -25.30 15.42 8.47
C LEU A 203 -26.21 14.89 7.35
N GLU A 204 -25.59 14.14 6.44
CA GLU A 204 -26.26 13.43 5.35
C GLU A 204 -26.03 11.92 5.53
N PHE A 205 -26.95 11.11 5.03
CA PHE A 205 -26.91 9.65 5.18
C PHE A 205 -27.18 8.94 3.85
N CYS A 206 -26.35 7.97 3.50
CA CYS A 206 -26.52 7.13 2.33
C CYS A 206 -26.00 5.70 2.57
N ASP A 207 -26.24 4.79 1.63
CA ASP A 207 -25.72 3.42 1.61
C ASP A 207 -25.99 2.64 2.92
N ALA A 208 -27.27 2.44 3.22
CA ALA A 208 -27.73 1.83 4.46
C ALA A 208 -28.06 0.34 4.32
N ASN A 209 -27.99 -0.39 5.44
CA ASN A 209 -28.44 -1.77 5.57
C ASN A 209 -29.12 -2.01 6.91
N TYR A 210 -30.03 -2.97 6.94
CA TYR A 210 -30.65 -3.43 8.19
C TYR A 210 -29.63 -4.16 9.06
N LEU A 211 -29.80 -4.08 10.37
CA LEU A 211 -29.14 -4.94 11.35
C LEU A 211 -30.14 -5.92 11.97
N PRO A 212 -29.72 -7.14 12.32
CA PRO A 212 -30.63 -8.16 12.87
C PRO A 212 -31.36 -7.77 14.17
N ASP A 213 -30.86 -6.79 14.89
CA ASP A 213 -31.43 -6.28 16.14
C ASP A 213 -32.42 -5.11 15.93
N GLY A 214 -32.80 -4.82 14.67
CA GLY A 214 -33.73 -3.75 14.32
C GLY A 214 -33.07 -2.39 14.07
N LYS A 215 -31.77 -2.25 14.36
CA LYS A 215 -31.00 -1.05 14.02
C LYS A 215 -30.69 -0.97 12.52
N VAL A 216 -30.08 0.14 12.12
CA VAL A 216 -29.60 0.37 10.75
C VAL A 216 -28.12 0.73 10.80
N VAL A 217 -27.33 0.20 9.88
CA VAL A 217 -25.98 0.71 9.57
C VAL A 217 -26.07 1.58 8.32
N ALA A 218 -25.37 2.71 8.29
CA ALA A 218 -25.33 3.58 7.11
C ALA A 218 -24.01 4.34 7.03
N THR A 219 -23.73 4.95 5.87
CA THR A 219 -22.63 5.89 5.72
C THR A 219 -23.08 7.34 5.94
N THR A 220 -22.18 8.18 6.47
CA THR A 220 -22.42 9.59 6.76
C THR A 220 -21.14 10.42 6.67
N ASN A 221 -21.27 11.73 6.50
CA ASN A 221 -20.19 12.72 6.52
C ASN A 221 -19.76 13.16 7.94
N ILE A 222 -20.17 12.44 8.99
CA ILE A 222 -19.94 12.79 10.41
C ILE A 222 -18.49 13.05 10.80
N GLY A 223 -17.52 12.45 10.08
CA GLY A 223 -16.09 12.66 10.33
C GLY A 223 -15.60 14.05 9.95
N TYR A 224 -16.35 14.79 9.11
CA TYR A 224 -15.91 16.06 8.54
C TYR A 224 -14.57 15.93 7.79
N ASN A 225 -14.32 14.75 7.23
CA ASN A 225 -13.09 14.42 6.50
C ASN A 225 -13.28 14.68 5.00
N GLY A 226 -12.25 15.23 4.37
CA GLY A 226 -12.14 15.34 2.92
C GLY A 226 -11.07 14.40 2.39
N VAL A 227 -11.25 13.86 1.18
CA VAL A 227 -10.27 12.97 0.55
C VAL A 227 -8.99 13.76 0.21
N PRO A 228 -7.82 13.38 0.74
CA PRO A 228 -6.62 14.20 0.64
C PRO A 228 -6.07 14.33 -0.77
N CYS A 229 -6.12 13.29 -1.61
CA CYS A 229 -5.52 13.29 -2.96
C CYS A 229 -6.19 14.24 -3.97
N VAL A 230 -7.40 14.70 -3.63
CA VAL A 230 -8.20 15.67 -4.39
C VAL A 230 -8.45 16.95 -3.58
N HIS A 231 -7.55 17.34 -2.67
CA HIS A 231 -7.64 18.60 -1.90
C HIS A 231 -8.90 18.74 -1.05
N GLY A 232 -9.34 17.62 -0.48
CA GLY A 232 -10.55 17.54 0.34
C GLY A 232 -11.84 17.73 -0.46
N ASP A 233 -11.80 17.72 -1.80
CA ASP A 233 -12.97 18.00 -2.66
C ASP A 233 -14.07 16.95 -2.54
N ASP A 234 -13.69 15.71 -2.26
CA ASP A 234 -14.65 14.63 -2.03
C ASP A 234 -14.86 14.38 -0.53
N VAL A 235 -16.13 14.22 -0.15
CA VAL A 235 -16.53 13.96 1.23
C VAL A 235 -16.35 12.48 1.56
N VAL A 236 -15.72 12.24 2.69
CA VAL A 236 -15.41 10.90 3.18
C VAL A 236 -16.62 10.30 3.89
N ALA A 237 -16.99 9.09 3.48
CA ALA A 237 -18.03 8.30 4.10
C ALA A 237 -17.51 7.50 5.30
N ASN A 238 -18.09 7.71 6.48
CA ASN A 238 -17.87 6.88 7.66
C ASN A 238 -19.14 6.13 8.04
N LEU A 239 -18.99 4.93 8.59
CA LEU A 239 -20.10 4.10 9.02
C LEU A 239 -20.62 4.53 10.40
N ILE A 240 -21.94 4.52 10.53
CA ILE A 240 -22.67 4.70 11.79
C ILE A 240 -23.61 3.53 12.03
N SER A 241 -23.99 3.33 13.29
CA SER A 241 -25.18 2.58 13.68
C SER A 241 -26.23 3.56 14.18
N PHE A 242 -27.49 3.36 13.79
CA PHE A 242 -28.64 4.14 14.22
C PHE A 242 -29.74 3.22 14.72
N ASP A 243 -30.24 3.51 15.92
CA ASP A 243 -31.40 2.85 16.50
C ASP A 243 -32.66 3.70 16.21
N PRO A 244 -33.60 3.21 15.39
CA PRO A 244 -34.80 3.95 15.05
C PRO A 244 -35.80 4.11 16.21
N GLU A 245 -35.74 3.24 17.24
CA GLU A 245 -36.64 3.32 18.39
C GLU A 245 -36.17 4.39 19.39
N THR A 246 -34.87 4.39 19.70
CA THR A 246 -34.29 5.32 20.69
C THR A 246 -33.72 6.60 20.06
N ARG A 247 -33.60 6.64 18.74
CA ARG A 247 -32.87 7.67 17.96
C ARG A 247 -31.38 7.76 18.31
N ALA A 248 -30.82 6.75 18.97
CA ALA A 248 -29.41 6.72 19.31
C ALA A 248 -28.55 6.52 18.05
N LEU A 249 -27.57 7.41 17.85
CA LEU A 249 -26.58 7.34 16.78
C LEU A 249 -25.20 7.07 17.38
N ARG A 250 -24.41 6.20 16.75
CA ARG A 250 -23.01 5.98 17.11
C ARG A 250 -22.13 5.81 15.88
N ARG A 251 -20.93 6.39 15.92
CA ARG A 251 -19.91 6.21 14.89
C ARG A 251 -19.21 4.85 15.03
N LEU A 252 -19.02 4.16 13.91
CA LEU A 252 -18.37 2.85 13.82
C LEU A 252 -16.98 2.93 13.17
N THR A 253 -16.79 3.82 12.19
CA THR A 253 -15.50 4.01 11.52
C THR A 253 -14.97 5.43 11.62
N PHE A 254 -13.65 5.55 11.66
CA PHE A 254 -12.91 6.78 11.95
C PHE A 254 -11.87 7.09 10.88
N ASP A 255 -12.12 6.61 9.66
CA ASP A 255 -11.13 6.55 8.59
C ASP A 255 -10.94 7.89 7.87
N GLN A 256 -9.76 8.06 7.27
CA GLN A 256 -9.44 9.18 6.37
C GLN A 256 -10.22 9.14 5.07
N ASP A 257 -10.49 7.94 4.57
CA ASP A 257 -11.02 7.70 3.23
C ASP A 257 -12.35 6.95 3.28
N GLY A 258 -12.97 6.78 2.12
CA GLY A 258 -14.35 6.32 2.00
C GLY A 258 -14.57 4.86 2.44
N ASN A 259 -15.69 4.67 3.14
CA ASN A 259 -16.28 3.36 3.42
C ASN A 259 -17.56 3.18 2.60
N TRP A 260 -17.78 2.01 2.02
CA TRP A 260 -18.92 1.74 1.15
C TRP A 260 -19.50 0.33 1.33
N SER A 261 -20.75 0.19 0.91
CA SER A 261 -21.52 -1.04 0.74
C SER A 261 -21.57 -1.92 1.99
N PRO A 262 -21.98 -1.38 3.17
CA PRO A 262 -22.16 -2.21 4.35
C PRO A 262 -23.24 -3.27 4.10
N ILE A 263 -22.91 -4.52 4.41
CA ILE A 263 -23.84 -5.66 4.31
C ILE A 263 -23.64 -6.66 5.44
N VAL A 264 -24.74 -7.20 5.96
CA VAL A 264 -24.69 -8.23 6.99
C VAL A 264 -24.39 -9.60 6.35
N ILE A 265 -23.34 -10.25 6.83
CA ILE A 265 -22.94 -11.59 6.39
C ILE A 265 -23.60 -12.67 7.27
N PRO A 266 -23.64 -13.96 6.86
CA PRO A 266 -24.47 -14.99 7.51
C PRO A 266 -24.20 -15.21 9.01
N ASN A 267 -23.03 -14.82 9.52
CA ASN A 267 -22.69 -14.92 10.93
C ASN A 267 -23.09 -13.68 11.76
N GLY A 268 -23.81 -12.71 11.18
CA GLY A 268 -24.28 -11.50 11.86
C GLY A 268 -23.30 -10.31 11.85
N ARG A 269 -22.07 -10.49 11.35
CA ARG A 269 -21.10 -9.39 11.17
C ARG A 269 -21.46 -8.50 9.99
N ILE A 270 -20.87 -7.31 9.94
CA ILE A 270 -20.93 -6.38 8.82
C ILE A 270 -19.69 -6.58 7.95
N MET A 271 -19.87 -6.70 6.63
CA MET A 271 -18.82 -6.64 5.60
C MET A 271 -18.99 -5.34 4.80
N TYR A 272 -17.88 -4.69 4.43
CA TYR A 272 -17.90 -3.41 3.71
C TYR A 272 -16.57 -3.19 2.97
N THR A 273 -16.50 -2.22 2.05
CA THR A 273 -15.24 -1.79 1.40
C THR A 273 -14.69 -0.57 2.12
N ARG A 274 -13.40 -0.58 2.44
CA ARG A 274 -12.64 0.58 2.93
C ARG A 274 -11.56 0.95 1.92
N TRP A 275 -11.47 2.23 1.55
CA TRP A 275 -10.27 2.77 0.94
C TRP A 275 -9.30 3.22 2.03
N GLU A 276 -8.00 3.01 1.83
CA GLU A 276 -6.98 3.36 2.82
C GLU A 276 -5.63 3.55 2.13
N TYR A 277 -4.94 4.67 2.33
CA TYR A 277 -3.59 4.84 1.76
C TYR A 277 -2.62 5.64 2.63
N THR A 278 -2.76 5.53 3.95
CA THR A 278 -1.77 6.05 4.88
C THR A 278 -0.43 5.33 4.71
N ASP A 279 0.58 6.07 4.24
CA ASP A 279 1.92 5.57 3.91
C ASP A 279 1.92 4.36 2.93
N LEU A 280 0.88 4.26 2.09
CA LEU A 280 0.70 3.23 1.04
C LEU A 280 0.31 3.89 -0.29
N THR A 281 0.44 3.15 -1.39
CA THR A 281 -0.10 3.59 -2.68
C THR A 281 -1.61 3.78 -2.67
N HIS A 282 -2.08 4.87 -3.27
CA HIS A 282 -3.48 5.29 -3.18
C HIS A 282 -4.41 4.69 -4.24
N TYR A 283 -3.87 4.11 -5.31
CA TYR A 283 -4.67 3.52 -6.38
C TYR A 283 -5.21 2.13 -6.06
N PHE A 284 -4.47 1.32 -5.31
CA PHE A 284 -4.71 -0.13 -5.24
C PHE A 284 -5.26 -0.64 -3.90
N SER A 285 -5.53 0.25 -2.94
CA SER A 285 -5.86 -0.14 -1.57
C SER A 285 -7.35 0.00 -1.22
N ARG A 286 -8.21 -0.81 -1.86
CA ARG A 286 -9.64 -0.90 -1.52
C ARG A 286 -9.96 -2.28 -0.98
N ILE A 287 -9.90 -2.35 0.34
CA ILE A 287 -9.88 -3.57 1.12
C ILE A 287 -11.33 -3.91 1.50
N VAL A 288 -11.69 -5.18 1.37
CA VAL A 288 -12.94 -5.69 1.96
C VAL A 288 -12.67 -5.90 3.44
N MET A 289 -13.41 -5.20 4.28
CA MET A 289 -13.33 -5.21 5.74
C MET A 289 -14.52 -5.96 6.33
N HIS A 290 -14.39 -6.38 7.59
CA HIS A 290 -15.51 -6.85 8.39
C HIS A 290 -15.40 -6.47 9.86
N MET A 291 -16.54 -6.32 10.54
CA MET A 291 -16.63 -5.97 11.96
C MET A 291 -17.90 -6.57 12.60
N ASN A 292 -17.97 -6.61 13.93
CA ASN A 292 -19.25 -6.80 14.62
C ASN A 292 -20.14 -5.55 14.44
N PRO A 293 -21.48 -5.66 14.55
CA PRO A 293 -22.37 -4.50 14.44
C PRO A 293 -22.12 -3.37 15.43
N ASP A 294 -21.41 -3.65 16.53
CA ASP A 294 -20.98 -2.65 17.50
C ASP A 294 -19.62 -2.00 17.16
N GLY A 295 -19.01 -2.30 16.01
CA GLY A 295 -17.72 -1.75 15.58
C GLY A 295 -16.50 -2.52 16.11
N THR A 296 -16.68 -3.44 17.05
CA THR A 296 -15.58 -4.29 17.55
C THR A 296 -15.13 -5.31 16.50
N GLU A 297 -13.95 -5.90 16.68
CA GLU A 297 -13.39 -6.89 15.76
C GLU A 297 -13.26 -6.39 14.31
N ASN A 298 -13.00 -5.09 14.14
CA ASN A 298 -12.80 -4.48 12.82
C ASN A 298 -11.47 -4.93 12.20
N LYS A 299 -11.54 -5.73 11.14
CA LYS A 299 -10.39 -6.41 10.52
C LYS A 299 -10.54 -6.44 8.99
N ALA A 300 -9.42 -6.55 8.28
CA ALA A 300 -9.45 -6.85 6.86
C ALA A 300 -9.97 -8.27 6.62
N LEU A 301 -10.99 -8.41 5.78
CA LEU A 301 -11.47 -9.69 5.29
C LEU A 301 -10.65 -10.14 4.07
N TYR A 302 -10.43 -9.23 3.10
CA TYR A 302 -9.76 -9.54 1.83
C TYR A 302 -9.07 -8.31 1.21
N GLY A 303 -7.90 -8.49 0.60
CA GLY A 303 -7.20 -7.50 -0.23
C GLY A 303 -6.19 -6.62 0.50
N SER A 304 -6.01 -6.78 1.82
CA SER A 304 -4.97 -6.04 2.55
C SER A 304 -3.58 -6.52 2.15
N GLY A 305 -2.70 -5.58 1.81
CA GLY A 305 -1.38 -5.88 1.28
C GLY A 305 -1.45 -6.56 -0.08
N SER A 306 -2.34 -6.10 -0.97
CA SER A 306 -2.49 -6.63 -2.34
C SER A 306 -2.65 -5.51 -3.35
N TYR A 307 -1.95 -5.59 -4.48
CA TYR A 307 -2.14 -4.71 -5.63
C TYR A 307 -3.36 -5.11 -6.47
N PHE A 308 -3.72 -6.40 -6.47
CA PHE A 308 -4.85 -6.92 -7.23
C PHE A 308 -5.89 -7.63 -6.34
N PRO A 309 -7.20 -7.48 -6.61
CA PRO A 309 -7.77 -6.47 -7.51
C PRO A 309 -7.65 -5.05 -6.94
N ASN A 310 -7.54 -4.04 -7.79
CA ASN A 310 -7.42 -2.63 -7.35
C ASN A 310 -8.59 -2.16 -6.47
N SER A 311 -9.80 -2.63 -6.83
CA SER A 311 -11.06 -2.19 -6.25
C SER A 311 -12.05 -3.34 -6.22
N THR A 312 -12.68 -3.58 -5.07
CA THR A 312 -13.80 -4.52 -4.93
C THR A 312 -15.03 -3.77 -4.42
N PHE A 313 -16.13 -3.87 -5.16
CA PHE A 313 -17.41 -3.18 -4.86
C PHE A 313 -18.61 -4.13 -4.94
N ASP A 314 -19.76 -3.65 -4.44
CA ASP A 314 -21.05 -4.34 -4.47
C ASP A 314 -20.97 -5.80 -3.97
N MET A 315 -20.18 -6.05 -2.92
CA MET A 315 -20.01 -7.40 -2.39
C MET A 315 -21.32 -7.93 -1.80
N LYS A 316 -21.67 -9.16 -2.14
CA LYS A 316 -22.78 -9.90 -1.53
C LYS A 316 -22.31 -11.23 -0.94
N PRO A 317 -22.69 -11.54 0.30
CA PRO A 317 -22.32 -12.82 0.92
C PRO A 317 -22.97 -13.99 0.21
N LEU A 318 -22.28 -15.13 0.19
CA LEU A 318 -22.87 -16.40 -0.21
C LEU A 318 -23.32 -17.19 1.03
N SER A 319 -24.58 -17.64 1.02
CA SER A 319 -25.31 -18.02 2.23
C SER A 319 -24.78 -19.28 2.93
N LYS A 320 -24.09 -20.18 2.22
CA LYS A 320 -23.56 -21.42 2.80
C LYS A 320 -22.20 -21.25 3.48
N HIS A 321 -21.60 -20.06 3.41
CA HIS A 321 -20.25 -19.80 3.90
C HIS A 321 -20.21 -18.55 4.78
N SER A 322 -19.31 -18.55 5.77
CA SER A 322 -19.17 -17.43 6.71
C SER A 322 -18.36 -16.26 6.16
N SER A 323 -17.59 -16.46 5.09
CA SER A 323 -16.67 -15.45 4.53
C SER A 323 -16.67 -15.35 3.01
N ARG A 324 -17.29 -16.30 2.30
CA ARG A 324 -17.33 -16.31 0.83
C ARG A 324 -18.30 -15.25 0.32
N PHE A 325 -17.92 -14.53 -0.72
CA PHE A 325 -18.75 -13.49 -1.32
C PHE A 325 -18.56 -13.43 -2.83
N ILE A 326 -19.53 -12.84 -3.51
CA ILE A 326 -19.41 -12.40 -4.91
C ILE A 326 -19.28 -10.88 -4.91
N GLY A 327 -18.44 -10.33 -5.79
CA GLY A 327 -18.23 -8.89 -5.90
C GLY A 327 -17.83 -8.45 -7.30
N ILE A 328 -17.75 -7.13 -7.47
CA ILE A 328 -17.37 -6.48 -8.71
C ILE A 328 -15.95 -5.93 -8.58
N ILE A 329 -15.07 -6.33 -9.49
CA ILE A 329 -13.73 -5.76 -9.64
C ILE A 329 -13.78 -4.59 -10.60
N SER A 330 -13.14 -3.49 -10.23
CA SER A 330 -13.02 -2.28 -11.05
C SER A 330 -11.63 -1.63 -10.90
N GLY A 331 -11.44 -0.44 -11.48
CA GLY A 331 -10.24 0.38 -11.38
C GLY A 331 -10.27 1.42 -10.26
N HIS A 332 -9.24 2.27 -10.13
CA HIS A 332 -9.33 3.51 -9.33
C HIS A 332 -9.88 4.66 -10.19
N HIS A 333 -9.33 4.82 -11.40
CA HIS A 333 -9.85 5.67 -12.47
C HIS A 333 -10.60 4.86 -13.54
N GLY A 334 -11.19 5.57 -14.51
CA GLY A 334 -11.93 5.00 -15.64
C GLY A 334 -13.37 4.64 -15.28
N THR A 335 -13.85 3.51 -15.79
CA THR A 335 -15.22 3.02 -15.60
C THR A 335 -15.60 2.91 -14.11
N ALA A 336 -16.58 3.72 -13.69
CA ALA A 336 -17.01 3.82 -12.30
C ALA A 336 -18.08 2.78 -11.92
N ARG A 337 -17.88 2.13 -10.77
CA ARG A 337 -18.83 1.26 -10.05
C ARG A 337 -19.45 0.13 -10.89
N SER A 338 -18.76 -0.29 -11.95
CA SER A 338 -19.04 -1.53 -12.70
C SER A 338 -17.73 -2.19 -13.15
N GLY A 339 -17.81 -3.48 -13.50
CA GLY A 339 -16.65 -4.20 -14.01
C GLY A 339 -16.85 -5.71 -14.05
N ARG A 340 -15.81 -6.46 -13.66
CA ARG A 340 -15.75 -7.93 -13.74
C ARG A 340 -16.42 -8.56 -12.53
N LEU A 341 -17.25 -9.58 -12.73
CA LEU A 341 -17.94 -10.30 -11.67
C LEU A 341 -17.08 -11.47 -11.18
N VAL A 342 -16.75 -11.52 -9.89
CA VAL A 342 -15.84 -12.54 -9.34
C VAL A 342 -16.34 -13.10 -8.01
N ILE A 343 -16.15 -14.41 -7.82
CA ILE A 343 -16.38 -15.11 -6.55
C ILE A 343 -15.06 -15.14 -5.76
N PHE A 344 -15.12 -14.77 -4.48
CA PHE A 344 -13.98 -14.70 -3.56
C PHE A 344 -14.19 -15.65 -2.38
N ASP A 345 -13.14 -16.35 -1.99
CA ASP A 345 -13.07 -17.21 -0.81
C ASP A 345 -11.86 -16.85 0.07
N PRO A 346 -12.05 -15.95 1.04
CA PRO A 346 -11.01 -15.55 1.98
C PRO A 346 -10.39 -16.72 2.76
N ALA A 347 -11.06 -17.86 2.88
CA ALA A 347 -10.52 -19.03 3.58
C ALA A 347 -9.39 -19.74 2.79
N LYS A 348 -9.29 -19.52 1.47
CA LYS A 348 -8.16 -20.02 0.66
C LYS A 348 -6.94 -19.11 0.75
N SER A 349 -7.17 -17.81 0.59
CA SER A 349 -6.18 -16.75 0.76
C SER A 349 -6.94 -15.45 0.92
N ARG A 350 -6.36 -14.50 1.64
CA ARG A 350 -6.90 -13.14 1.81
C ARG A 350 -6.19 -12.13 0.93
N LYS A 351 -5.20 -12.57 0.15
CA LYS A 351 -4.32 -11.73 -0.67
C LYS A 351 -4.40 -12.12 -2.14
N GLU A 352 -4.33 -11.09 -2.98
CA GLU A 352 -4.13 -11.17 -4.43
C GLU A 352 -5.16 -12.05 -5.15
N GLU A 353 -4.76 -12.74 -6.23
CA GLU A 353 -5.61 -13.67 -6.98
C GLU A 353 -5.89 -14.99 -6.25
N LYS A 354 -5.08 -15.33 -5.25
CA LYS A 354 -5.06 -16.67 -4.62
C LYS A 354 -6.36 -17.02 -3.88
N GLY A 355 -7.12 -16.00 -3.48
CA GLY A 355 -8.43 -16.20 -2.84
C GLY A 355 -9.61 -16.00 -3.79
N MET A 356 -9.36 -15.81 -5.08
CA MET A 356 -10.38 -15.66 -6.10
C MET A 356 -10.70 -17.04 -6.69
N ILE A 357 -11.98 -17.39 -6.72
CA ILE A 357 -12.44 -18.72 -7.16
C ILE A 357 -12.65 -18.75 -8.66
N GLN A 358 -13.38 -17.77 -9.19
CA GLN A 358 -13.82 -17.76 -10.57
C GLN A 358 -14.27 -16.37 -11.01
N GLU A 359 -13.85 -15.96 -12.19
CA GLU A 359 -14.45 -14.85 -12.92
C GLU A 359 -15.67 -15.35 -13.71
N LEU A 360 -16.79 -14.64 -13.61
CA LEU A 360 -18.04 -15.00 -14.28
C LEU A 360 -18.34 -14.05 -15.43
N PRO A 361 -18.83 -14.55 -16.59
CA PRO A 361 -18.94 -15.95 -17.02
C PRO A 361 -17.68 -16.45 -17.76
N PHE A 362 -16.63 -16.88 -17.04
CA PHE A 362 -15.38 -17.40 -17.64
C PHE A 362 -14.70 -18.48 -16.78
N LYS A 363 -15.34 -19.63 -16.56
CA LYS A 363 -14.87 -20.68 -15.63
C LYS A 363 -13.45 -21.20 -15.92
N ASP A 364 -13.07 -21.25 -17.19
CA ASP A 364 -11.78 -21.80 -17.64
C ASP A 364 -10.72 -20.70 -17.83
N ARG A 365 -11.07 -19.42 -17.59
CA ARG A 365 -10.12 -18.31 -17.72
C ARG A 365 -9.28 -18.21 -16.44
N PRO A 366 -7.94 -18.30 -16.52
CA PRO A 366 -7.09 -18.08 -15.36
C PRO A 366 -7.19 -16.64 -14.89
N ILE A 367 -7.29 -16.46 -13.57
CA ILE A 367 -7.27 -15.13 -12.95
C ILE A 367 -5.80 -14.73 -12.81
N VAL A 368 -5.40 -13.71 -13.57
CA VAL A 368 -4.03 -13.17 -13.56
C VAL A 368 -4.02 -11.86 -12.77
N PRO A 369 -3.12 -11.68 -11.79
CA PRO A 369 -3.00 -10.45 -11.03
C PRO A 369 -2.38 -9.35 -11.89
N ILE A 370 -3.21 -8.49 -12.48
CA ILE A 370 -2.78 -7.38 -13.32
C ILE A 370 -2.82 -6.09 -12.50
N ILE A 371 -1.65 -5.49 -12.25
CA ILE A 371 -1.53 -4.18 -11.63
C ILE A 371 -1.77 -3.11 -12.69
N LYS A 372 -2.98 -2.57 -12.74
CA LYS A 372 -3.37 -1.55 -13.73
C LYS A 372 -4.53 -0.71 -13.21
N ASP A 373 -4.36 0.60 -13.09
CA ASP A 373 -5.40 1.51 -12.60
C ASP A 373 -6.75 1.36 -13.33
N GLU A 374 -6.79 1.61 -14.65
CA GLU A 374 -7.97 1.47 -15.51
C GLU A 374 -8.22 0.00 -15.91
N LEU A 375 -8.30 -0.88 -14.90
CA LEU A 375 -8.32 -2.34 -15.08
C LEU A 375 -9.45 -2.82 -16.01
N VAL A 376 -10.62 -2.19 -15.94
CA VAL A 376 -11.85 -2.63 -16.62
C VAL A 376 -12.28 -1.71 -17.77
N GLU A 377 -11.46 -0.73 -18.14
CA GLU A 377 -11.76 0.17 -19.26
C GLU A 377 -11.74 -0.61 -20.58
N GLY A 378 -12.84 -0.51 -21.34
CA GLY A 378 -13.03 -1.27 -22.59
C GLY A 378 -13.24 -2.77 -22.42
N VAL A 379 -13.34 -3.27 -21.19
CA VAL A 379 -13.62 -4.69 -20.89
C VAL A 379 -15.13 -4.93 -20.88
N TRP A 380 -15.59 -6.00 -21.53
CA TRP A 380 -16.99 -6.40 -21.59
C TRP A 380 -17.13 -7.90 -21.29
N PRO A 381 -18.23 -8.34 -20.66
CA PRO A 381 -19.38 -7.56 -20.21
C PRO A 381 -19.08 -6.72 -18.95
N GLN A 382 -19.89 -5.69 -18.69
CA GLN A 382 -19.84 -4.86 -17.48
C GLN A 382 -20.98 -5.25 -16.54
N PHE A 383 -20.64 -5.54 -15.28
CA PHE A 383 -21.59 -5.95 -14.23
C PHE A 383 -21.66 -4.93 -13.09
N MET A 384 -22.83 -4.82 -12.47
CA MET A 384 -23.03 -4.12 -11.19
C MET A 384 -24.13 -4.77 -10.36
N LYS A 385 -24.16 -4.47 -9.05
CA LYS A 385 -25.22 -4.89 -8.12
C LYS A 385 -25.61 -6.38 -8.25
N PRO A 386 -24.65 -7.33 -8.13
CA PRO A 386 -25.00 -8.74 -8.13
C PRO A 386 -25.88 -9.09 -6.94
N PHE A 387 -26.70 -10.12 -7.09
CA PHE A 387 -27.54 -10.65 -6.04
C PHE A 387 -27.55 -12.19 -6.08
N PRO A 388 -26.99 -12.86 -5.07
CA PRO A 388 -26.98 -14.32 -4.99
C PRO A 388 -28.39 -14.90 -4.81
N LEU A 389 -28.75 -15.83 -5.70
CA LEU A 389 -29.86 -16.78 -5.50
C LEU A 389 -29.37 -18.05 -4.80
N SER A 390 -28.11 -18.43 -5.05
CA SER A 390 -27.39 -19.52 -4.39
C SER A 390 -25.87 -19.32 -4.56
N GLU A 391 -25.07 -20.31 -4.18
CA GLU A 391 -23.63 -20.36 -4.44
C GLU A 391 -23.26 -20.37 -5.94
N LYS A 392 -24.21 -20.70 -6.81
CA LYS A 392 -23.98 -20.96 -8.24
C LYS A 392 -24.71 -20.01 -9.19
N TYR A 393 -25.74 -19.32 -8.70
CA TYR A 393 -26.70 -18.57 -9.52
C TYR A 393 -26.91 -17.16 -9.00
N PHE A 394 -26.80 -16.16 -9.88
CA PHE A 394 -26.79 -14.75 -9.53
C PHE A 394 -27.69 -13.94 -10.45
N LEU A 395 -28.57 -13.10 -9.88
CA LEU A 395 -29.20 -12.02 -10.62
C LEU A 395 -28.25 -10.82 -10.64
N VAL A 396 -28.00 -10.24 -11.81
CA VAL A 396 -27.02 -9.15 -11.95
C VAL A 396 -27.52 -8.14 -12.97
N ALA A 397 -27.27 -6.85 -12.71
CA ALA A 397 -27.41 -5.83 -13.74
C ALA A 397 -26.19 -5.92 -14.66
N CYS A 398 -26.41 -6.11 -15.96
CA CYS A 398 -25.35 -6.35 -16.92
C CYS A 398 -25.56 -5.52 -18.18
N LYS A 399 -24.45 -4.99 -18.69
CA LYS A 399 -24.32 -4.42 -20.02
C LYS A 399 -23.33 -5.29 -20.80
N PRO A 400 -23.79 -6.13 -21.74
CA PRO A 400 -22.96 -7.16 -22.35
C PRO A 400 -21.95 -6.64 -23.39
N ASP A 401 -22.14 -5.42 -23.89
CA ASP A 401 -21.31 -4.78 -24.92
C ASP A 401 -21.48 -3.24 -24.83
N LYS A 402 -20.59 -2.47 -25.49
CA LYS A 402 -20.53 -1.01 -25.36
C LYS A 402 -21.81 -0.27 -25.73
N ASP A 403 -22.55 -0.79 -26.71
CA ASP A 403 -23.78 -0.17 -27.24
C ASP A 403 -25.06 -0.90 -26.79
N ALA A 404 -24.92 -1.91 -25.91
CA ALA A 404 -26.05 -2.66 -25.35
C ALA A 404 -26.79 -1.85 -24.26
N LEU A 405 -27.97 -2.29 -23.87
CA LEU A 405 -28.70 -1.69 -22.74
C LEU A 405 -28.20 -2.28 -21.40
N TRP A 406 -28.45 -1.56 -20.30
CA TRP A 406 -28.34 -2.14 -18.96
C TRP A 406 -29.61 -2.92 -18.67
N GLY A 407 -29.49 -4.25 -18.68
CA GLY A 407 -30.58 -5.19 -18.41
C GLY A 407 -30.33 -6.04 -17.17
N ILE A 408 -31.35 -6.80 -16.77
CA ILE A 408 -31.23 -7.79 -15.70
C ILE A 408 -30.95 -9.16 -16.32
N TYR A 409 -29.91 -9.83 -15.81
CA TYR A 409 -29.44 -11.13 -16.31
C TYR A 409 -29.38 -12.14 -15.18
N LEU A 410 -29.63 -13.42 -15.52
CA LEU A 410 -29.23 -14.57 -14.72
C LEU A 410 -27.84 -15.03 -15.18
N VAL A 411 -26.89 -15.05 -14.26
CA VAL A 411 -25.51 -15.49 -14.45
C VAL A 411 -25.23 -16.71 -13.58
N ASP A 412 -24.49 -17.68 -14.08
CA ASP A 412 -24.07 -18.85 -13.31
C ASP A 412 -22.58 -19.20 -13.45
N VAL A 413 -22.13 -20.12 -12.59
CA VAL A 413 -20.75 -20.63 -12.57
C VAL A 413 -20.40 -21.53 -13.76
N PHE A 414 -21.36 -21.84 -14.62
CA PHE A 414 -21.17 -22.72 -15.78
C PHE A 414 -20.90 -21.96 -17.07
N ASP A 415 -20.88 -20.62 -17.01
CA ASP A 415 -20.74 -19.65 -18.11
C ASP A 415 -22.04 -19.27 -18.83
N ASN A 416 -23.21 -19.52 -18.21
CA ASN A 416 -24.45 -18.98 -18.77
C ASN A 416 -24.63 -17.51 -18.38
N LEU A 417 -24.82 -16.66 -19.40
CA LEU A 417 -25.27 -15.27 -19.28
C LEU A 417 -26.60 -15.13 -20.02
N THR A 418 -27.72 -15.03 -19.29
CA THR A 418 -29.07 -15.07 -19.88
C THR A 418 -29.87 -13.83 -19.51
N LEU A 419 -30.28 -13.07 -20.53
CA LEU A 419 -31.11 -11.88 -20.37
C LEU A 419 -32.49 -12.27 -19.79
N ILE A 420 -32.91 -11.59 -18.72
CA ILE A 420 -34.27 -11.65 -18.16
C ILE A 420 -35.10 -10.51 -18.75
N THR A 421 -34.63 -9.27 -18.67
CA THR A 421 -35.34 -8.12 -19.21
C THR A 421 -34.41 -6.95 -19.51
N GLU A 422 -34.72 -6.21 -20.55
CA GLU A 422 -34.16 -4.90 -20.91
C GLU A 422 -35.22 -4.13 -21.69
N LYS A 423 -35.14 -2.81 -21.73
CA LYS A 423 -36.07 -1.98 -22.48
C LYS A 423 -35.36 -0.76 -23.07
N GLU A 424 -35.63 -0.49 -24.34
CA GLU A 424 -35.06 0.67 -25.04
C GLU A 424 -35.42 1.97 -24.31
N GLY A 425 -34.46 2.89 -24.24
CA GLY A 425 -34.63 4.15 -23.52
C GLY A 425 -34.52 4.04 -22.00
N GLU A 426 -34.25 2.86 -21.44
CA GLU A 426 -34.20 2.60 -20.01
C GLU A 426 -32.91 1.89 -19.58
N GLY A 427 -32.58 2.00 -18.30
CA GLY A 427 -31.53 1.22 -17.63
C GLY A 427 -32.07 0.60 -16.35
N LEU A 428 -31.86 -0.70 -16.17
CA LEU A 428 -32.31 -1.45 -15.01
C LEU A 428 -31.13 -1.86 -14.13
N THR A 429 -31.27 -1.71 -12.82
CA THR A 429 -30.25 -2.09 -11.83
C THR A 429 -30.86 -2.66 -10.55
N ALA A 430 -30.00 -3.10 -9.63
CA ALA A 430 -30.34 -3.66 -8.32
C ALA A 430 -31.42 -4.77 -8.36
N PRO A 431 -31.19 -5.88 -9.09
CA PRO A 431 -32.16 -6.96 -9.18
C PRO A 431 -32.25 -7.74 -7.86
N ILE A 432 -33.27 -7.42 -7.06
CA ILE A 432 -33.49 -8.02 -5.74
C ILE A 432 -34.74 -8.92 -5.79
N PRO A 433 -34.60 -10.25 -5.69
CA PRO A 433 -35.74 -11.16 -5.63
C PRO A 433 -36.56 -10.88 -4.36
N LEU A 434 -37.88 -10.74 -4.53
CA LEU A 434 -38.82 -10.52 -3.44
C LEU A 434 -39.17 -11.84 -2.78
N VAL A 435 -38.30 -12.30 -1.88
CA VAL A 435 -38.46 -13.58 -1.18
C VAL A 435 -38.01 -13.44 0.27
N LYS A 436 -38.79 -14.02 1.19
CA LYS A 436 -38.43 -14.08 2.61
C LYS A 436 -37.14 -14.88 2.78
N ARG A 437 -36.25 -14.38 3.65
CA ARG A 437 -34.95 -14.97 3.97
C ARG A 437 -34.79 -15.10 5.47
N GLU A 438 -33.86 -15.97 5.86
CA GLU A 438 -33.45 -16.08 7.25
C GLU A 438 -32.75 -14.79 7.68
N THR A 439 -33.15 -14.27 8.84
CA THR A 439 -32.47 -13.14 9.47
C THR A 439 -31.18 -13.66 10.11
N PRO A 440 -30.00 -13.07 9.81
CA PRO A 440 -28.74 -13.45 10.45
C PRO A 440 -28.82 -13.33 11.98
N PRO A 441 -27.96 -14.03 12.74
CA PRO A 441 -27.98 -13.96 14.19
C PRO A 441 -27.62 -12.56 14.69
N VAL A 442 -28.28 -12.12 15.77
CA VAL A 442 -27.89 -10.92 16.51
C VAL A 442 -26.57 -11.19 17.23
N ILE A 443 -25.58 -10.32 17.01
CA ILE A 443 -24.35 -10.28 17.81
C ILE A 443 -24.55 -9.27 18.94
N PRO A 444 -24.55 -9.70 20.21
CA PRO A 444 -24.66 -8.78 21.33
C PRO A 444 -23.48 -7.81 21.37
N SER A 445 -23.78 -6.55 21.67
CA SER A 445 -22.76 -5.52 21.88
C SER A 445 -21.85 -5.90 23.05
N LYS A 446 -20.53 -5.75 22.86
CA LYS A 446 -19.50 -6.00 23.87
C LYS A 446 -18.83 -4.73 24.37
N ILE A 447 -19.18 -3.58 23.79
CA ILE A 447 -18.62 -2.30 24.21
C ILE A 447 -19.06 -1.96 25.64
N LYS A 448 -18.24 -1.16 26.32
CA LYS A 448 -18.55 -0.50 27.59
C LYS A 448 -18.64 0.99 27.29
N PRO A 449 -19.84 1.55 27.04
CA PRO A 449 -20.00 2.91 26.51
C PRO A 449 -19.31 4.00 27.33
N ASP A 450 -19.23 3.84 28.65
CA ASP A 450 -18.60 4.80 29.55
C ASP A 450 -17.05 4.74 29.54
N SER A 451 -16.47 3.73 28.88
CA SER A 451 -15.01 3.61 28.76
C SER A 451 -14.47 4.57 27.72
N LYS A 452 -13.39 5.28 28.07
CA LYS A 452 -12.62 6.12 27.14
C LYS A 452 -11.42 5.41 26.52
N GLU A 453 -11.19 4.16 26.92
CA GLU A 453 -10.03 3.37 26.53
C GLU A 453 -10.45 2.01 25.95
N ALA A 454 -9.59 1.49 25.06
CA ALA A 454 -9.57 0.10 24.64
C ALA A 454 -8.25 -0.53 25.09
N THR A 455 -8.23 -1.85 25.26
CA THR A 455 -7.02 -2.61 25.60
C THR A 455 -6.48 -3.29 24.36
N VAL A 456 -5.17 -3.19 24.11
CA VAL A 456 -4.46 -3.92 23.06
C VAL A 456 -3.66 -5.03 23.72
N PHE A 457 -3.80 -6.26 23.20
CA PHE A 457 -3.03 -7.43 23.60
C PHE A 457 -2.31 -8.02 22.38
N ILE A 458 -0.98 -8.04 22.45
CA ILE A 458 -0.12 -8.70 21.46
C ILE A 458 0.47 -9.94 22.15
N GLN A 459 0.18 -11.12 21.61
CA GLN A 459 0.65 -12.37 22.21
C GLN A 459 2.17 -12.55 22.06
N ASP A 460 2.71 -12.40 20.85
CA ASP A 460 4.15 -12.40 20.59
C ASP A 460 4.45 -11.52 19.37
N ILE A 461 5.07 -10.37 19.57
CA ILE A 461 5.37 -9.40 18.50
C ILE A 461 6.25 -9.98 17.41
N TYR A 462 6.94 -11.12 17.64
CA TYR A 462 7.83 -11.77 16.68
C TYR A 462 7.12 -12.73 15.72
N GLU A 463 5.85 -13.04 15.95
CA GLU A 463 5.04 -13.87 15.05
C GLU A 463 4.46 -13.02 13.90
N GLY A 464 4.28 -13.62 12.72
CA GLY A 464 3.75 -12.93 11.54
C GLY A 464 4.83 -12.36 10.60
N GLU A 465 4.40 -11.95 9.40
CA GLU A 465 5.33 -11.51 8.34
C GLU A 465 5.99 -10.15 8.64
N GLY A 466 5.34 -9.31 9.46
CA GLY A 466 5.79 -7.95 9.75
C GLY A 466 7.08 -7.86 10.55
N THR A 467 7.47 -8.92 11.26
CA THR A 467 8.72 -8.96 12.05
C THR A 467 9.54 -10.20 11.74
N GLN A 468 9.27 -10.85 10.60
CA GLN A 468 9.93 -12.09 10.22
C GLN A 468 11.44 -11.92 10.15
N GLY A 469 12.17 -12.78 10.87
CA GLY A 469 13.63 -12.76 10.91
C GLY A 469 14.24 -11.70 11.82
N VAL A 470 13.45 -10.90 12.56
CA VAL A 470 13.98 -10.02 13.60
C VAL A 470 14.39 -10.88 14.80
N PRO A 471 15.64 -10.79 15.30
CA PRO A 471 16.05 -11.55 16.48
C PRO A 471 15.24 -11.19 17.72
N ARG A 472 14.89 -12.20 18.49
CA ARG A 472 14.11 -12.05 19.72
C ARG A 472 14.86 -11.21 20.74
N GLY A 473 14.14 -10.31 21.41
CA GLY A 473 14.70 -9.33 22.34
C GLY A 473 15.23 -8.06 21.69
N THR A 474 15.25 -7.95 20.35
CA THR A 474 15.60 -6.69 19.65
C THR A 474 14.57 -5.58 19.90
N ILE A 475 13.27 -5.92 19.88
CA ILE A 475 12.16 -4.99 20.09
C ILE A 475 12.04 -4.74 21.58
N LYS A 476 12.18 -3.48 22.00
CA LYS A 476 12.17 -3.07 23.42
C LYS A 476 10.89 -2.35 23.81
N ALA A 477 10.30 -1.62 22.88
CA ALA A 477 9.10 -0.84 23.11
C ALA A 477 8.25 -0.74 21.83
N LEU A 478 7.02 -0.27 21.98
CA LEU A 478 6.16 0.14 20.89
C LEU A 478 5.94 1.65 20.98
N ARG A 479 6.06 2.38 19.87
CA ARG A 479 5.54 3.75 19.73
C ARG A 479 4.13 3.67 19.19
N ILE A 480 3.22 4.38 19.84
CA ILE A 480 1.82 4.49 19.44
C ILE A 480 1.56 5.94 19.02
N PHE A 481 0.97 6.12 17.84
CA PHE A 481 0.57 7.43 17.34
C PHE A 481 -0.80 7.35 16.67
N ALA A 482 -1.53 8.46 16.70
CA ALA A 482 -2.79 8.66 16.01
C ALA A 482 -2.59 9.56 14.78
N TYR A 483 -3.63 9.70 13.98
CA TYR A 483 -3.63 10.53 12.79
C TYR A 483 -4.55 11.75 12.94
N GLU A 484 -4.20 12.85 12.27
CA GLU A 484 -5.13 13.94 11.97
C GLU A 484 -5.37 14.02 10.46
N TYR A 485 -6.63 13.95 10.06
CA TYR A 485 -7.03 13.82 8.66
C TYR A 485 -7.50 15.14 8.04
N ALA A 486 -7.39 15.20 6.71
CA ALA A 486 -7.78 16.35 5.91
C ALA A 486 -9.26 16.73 6.12
N TYR A 487 -9.54 18.02 6.04
CA TYR A 487 -10.88 18.59 6.21
C TYR A 487 -11.57 18.74 4.86
N ILE A 488 -12.90 18.83 4.88
CA ILE A 488 -13.71 19.04 3.68
C ILE A 488 -13.28 20.35 3.00
N LEU A 489 -12.94 20.26 1.71
CA LEU A 489 -12.51 21.36 0.85
C LEU A 489 -11.24 22.10 1.33
N ALA A 490 -10.48 21.51 2.26
CA ALA A 490 -9.20 22.05 2.71
C ALA A 490 -8.06 21.60 1.79
N PRO A 491 -7.20 22.51 1.28
CA PRO A 491 -6.06 22.15 0.46
C PRO A 491 -5.14 21.13 1.14
N SER A 492 -5.05 19.96 0.52
CA SER A 492 -4.36 18.77 1.00
C SER A 492 -3.83 17.99 -0.21
N ASP A 493 -2.77 17.21 -0.01
CA ASP A 493 -2.27 16.19 -0.95
C ASP A 493 -1.06 15.53 -0.28
N HIS A 494 -0.37 14.63 -0.99
CA HIS A 494 0.88 14.01 -0.55
C HIS A 494 2.00 14.99 -0.16
N ASP A 495 1.90 16.25 -0.60
CA ASP A 495 2.83 17.33 -0.28
C ASP A 495 2.29 18.27 0.83
N ALA A 496 1.21 17.89 1.55
CA ALA A 496 0.66 18.68 2.66
C ALA A 496 1.58 18.68 3.88
N GLN A 497 2.10 17.50 4.25
CA GLN A 497 2.94 17.38 5.43
C GLN A 497 4.40 17.66 5.15
N GLY A 498 4.85 17.49 3.91
CA GLY A 498 6.21 17.77 3.49
C GLY A 498 6.52 17.06 2.18
N ILE A 499 7.67 17.41 1.59
CA ILE A 499 8.19 16.69 0.43
C ILE A 499 8.35 15.21 0.77
N GLN A 500 7.68 14.33 0.03
CA GLN A 500 7.72 12.86 0.18
C GLN A 500 7.32 12.34 1.59
N SER A 501 6.57 13.10 2.39
CA SER A 501 6.30 12.76 3.80
C SER A 501 5.09 11.84 4.03
N GLY A 502 4.33 11.51 2.99
CA GLY A 502 3.06 10.79 3.11
C GLY A 502 1.85 11.73 3.18
N TRP A 503 0.67 11.17 3.44
CA TRP A 503 -0.62 11.86 3.31
C TRP A 503 -1.12 12.51 4.62
N ASP A 504 -0.62 12.04 5.77
CA ASP A 504 -1.24 12.26 7.08
C ASP A 504 -0.36 12.94 8.11
N ILE A 505 -0.99 13.76 8.96
CA ILE A 505 -0.36 14.27 10.17
C ILE A 505 -0.30 13.15 11.19
N LYS A 506 0.88 12.94 11.80
CA LYS A 506 1.11 11.92 12.83
C LYS A 506 1.21 12.58 14.21
N ARG A 507 0.34 12.15 15.14
CA ARG A 507 0.22 12.64 16.52
C ARG A 507 0.70 11.58 17.51
N VAL A 508 1.89 11.77 18.09
CA VAL A 508 2.51 10.76 18.98
C VAL A 508 1.76 10.70 20.31
N LEU A 509 1.18 9.54 20.63
CA LEU A 509 0.42 9.32 21.86
C LEU A 509 1.31 8.88 23.02
N GLY A 510 2.36 8.12 22.72
CA GLY A 510 3.32 7.65 23.72
C GLY A 510 4.00 6.35 23.35
N THR A 511 4.72 5.78 24.32
CA THR A 511 5.42 4.50 24.19
C THR A 511 4.97 3.50 25.25
N VAL A 512 5.23 2.22 25.01
CA VAL A 512 5.01 1.16 25.99
C VAL A 512 6.07 0.07 25.84
N PRO A 513 6.63 -0.48 26.93
CA PRO A 513 7.62 -1.55 26.83
C PRO A 513 7.02 -2.87 26.31
N VAL A 514 7.84 -3.64 25.61
CA VAL A 514 7.56 -5.03 25.22
C VAL A 514 8.21 -5.96 26.24
N GLU A 515 7.49 -6.99 26.68
CA GLU A 515 8.01 -7.97 27.64
C GLU A 515 9.09 -8.86 27.01
N GLU A 516 9.92 -9.51 27.83
CA GLU A 516 11.01 -10.37 27.32
C GLU A 516 10.51 -11.52 26.45
N ASP A 517 9.29 -12.00 26.70
CA ASP A 517 8.61 -13.00 25.88
C ASP A 517 7.91 -12.39 24.65
N GLY A 518 8.24 -11.18 24.22
CA GLY A 518 7.68 -10.55 23.02
C GLY A 518 6.23 -10.09 23.18
N SER A 519 5.59 -10.37 24.32
CA SER A 519 4.19 -9.99 24.55
C SER A 519 4.05 -8.54 25.02
N ALA A 520 2.89 -7.93 24.74
CA ALA A 520 2.55 -6.59 25.22
C ALA A 520 1.07 -6.49 25.56
N LEU A 521 0.74 -5.77 26.64
CA LEU A 521 -0.64 -5.50 27.07
C LEU A 521 -0.76 -4.06 27.56
N PHE A 522 -1.55 -3.25 26.86
CA PHE A 522 -1.62 -1.81 27.11
C PHE A 522 -2.96 -1.20 26.71
N THR A 523 -3.23 0.02 27.19
CA THR A 523 -4.44 0.77 26.81
C THR A 523 -4.15 1.83 25.76
N ILE A 524 -5.12 2.07 24.88
CA ILE A 524 -5.15 3.14 23.89
C ILE A 524 -6.46 3.92 24.02
N PRO A 525 -6.54 5.17 23.53
CA PRO A 525 -7.80 5.89 23.43
C PRO A 525 -8.80 5.10 22.57
N ALA A 526 -10.03 4.92 23.06
CA ALA A 526 -11.10 4.35 22.27
C ALA A 526 -11.49 5.29 21.11
N ASN A 527 -12.14 4.76 20.07
CA ASN A 527 -12.68 5.54 18.95
C ASN A 527 -11.63 6.45 18.26
N THR A 528 -10.36 6.04 18.33
CA THR A 528 -9.22 6.77 17.76
C THR A 528 -8.43 5.83 16.86
N PRO A 529 -8.19 6.17 15.59
CA PRO A 529 -7.32 5.39 14.72
C PRO A 529 -5.87 5.53 15.22
N VAL A 530 -5.25 4.41 15.56
CA VAL A 530 -3.86 4.36 16.04
C VAL A 530 -3.02 3.40 15.21
N SER A 531 -1.74 3.73 15.08
CA SER A 531 -0.71 2.90 14.45
C SER A 531 0.40 2.56 15.45
N ILE A 532 1.12 1.48 15.17
CA ILE A 532 2.13 0.87 16.04
C ILE A 532 3.47 0.79 15.29
N GLN A 533 4.55 1.21 15.96
CA GLN A 533 5.93 1.01 15.52
C GLN A 533 6.71 0.23 16.58
N PRO A 534 7.15 -1.01 16.31
CA PRO A 534 8.13 -1.70 17.14
C PRO A 534 9.48 -0.98 17.12
N LEU A 535 10.00 -0.63 18.30
CA LEU A 535 11.23 0.12 18.49
C LEU A 535 12.36 -0.77 19.00
N ASP A 536 13.58 -0.50 18.53
CA ASP A 536 14.80 -1.09 19.07
C ASP A 536 15.24 -0.43 20.40
N LYS A 537 16.45 -0.77 20.88
CA LYS A 537 17.02 -0.20 22.11
C LYS A 537 17.34 1.30 22.03
N ASP A 538 17.53 1.83 20.83
CA ASP A 538 17.89 3.22 20.58
C ASP A 538 16.64 4.09 20.32
N GLY A 539 15.45 3.47 20.25
CA GLY A 539 14.18 4.13 20.00
C GLY A 539 13.86 4.33 18.51
N ALA A 540 14.58 3.64 17.62
CA ALA A 540 14.34 3.65 16.18
C ALA A 540 13.37 2.53 15.77
N ALA A 541 12.48 2.82 14.82
CA ALA A 541 11.47 1.87 14.39
C ALA A 541 12.08 0.76 13.50
N ILE A 542 11.85 -0.49 13.91
CA ILE A 542 12.22 -1.70 13.17
C ILE A 542 11.18 -1.99 12.08
N GLN A 543 9.90 -1.71 12.36
CA GLN A 543 8.80 -1.95 11.44
C GLN A 543 7.72 -0.87 11.61
N TRP A 544 6.97 -0.60 10.54
CA TRP A 544 5.89 0.38 10.53
C TRP A 544 4.57 -0.31 10.21
N MET A 545 3.56 -0.14 11.07
CA MET A 545 2.18 -0.45 10.70
C MET A 545 1.68 0.63 9.74
N ARG A 546 1.61 0.32 8.45
CA ARG A 546 1.13 1.23 7.40
C ARG A 546 -0.37 1.05 7.16
N SER A 547 -1.08 1.20 8.27
CA SER A 547 -2.52 1.08 8.44
C SER A 547 -2.83 1.57 9.87
N TRP A 548 -4.09 1.52 10.28
CA TRP A 548 -4.49 1.77 11.67
C TRP A 548 -5.45 0.71 12.19
N LEU A 549 -5.46 0.55 13.50
CA LEU A 549 -6.53 -0.11 14.22
C LEU A 549 -7.33 0.92 15.01
N THR A 550 -8.59 0.59 15.33
CA THR A 550 -9.43 1.42 16.21
C THR A 550 -10.08 0.51 17.22
N GLY A 551 -9.74 0.69 18.49
CA GLY A 551 -10.42 0.00 19.58
C GLY A 551 -11.70 0.73 19.97
N MET A 552 -12.80 0.00 20.10
CA MET A 552 -14.07 0.52 20.61
C MET A 552 -14.04 0.65 22.15
N PRO A 553 -14.93 1.43 22.77
CA PRO A 553 -15.00 1.59 24.22
C PRO A 553 -14.99 0.26 24.99
N GLY A 554 -13.93 0.01 25.76
CA GLY A 554 -13.78 -1.19 26.59
C GLY A 554 -13.48 -2.49 25.83
N GLU A 555 -13.22 -2.42 24.52
CA GLU A 555 -12.81 -3.55 23.70
C GLU A 555 -11.41 -4.06 24.12
N ILE A 556 -11.19 -5.36 23.95
CA ILE A 556 -9.86 -5.96 23.95
C ILE A 556 -9.53 -6.31 22.51
N VAL A 557 -8.67 -5.51 21.88
CA VAL A 557 -8.11 -5.77 20.55
C VAL A 557 -6.94 -6.72 20.73
N SER A 558 -7.05 -7.95 20.20
CA SER A 558 -6.00 -8.97 20.32
C SER A 558 -5.46 -9.38 18.96
N CYS A 559 -4.13 -9.50 18.86
CA CYS A 559 -3.44 -10.15 17.74
C CYS A 559 -2.45 -11.21 18.25
N VAL A 560 -2.12 -12.17 17.38
CA VAL A 560 -1.09 -13.17 17.66
C VAL A 560 0.29 -12.52 17.57
N GLY A 561 0.53 -11.76 16.49
CA GLY A 561 1.80 -11.09 16.24
C GLY A 561 1.66 -9.92 15.27
N CYS A 562 2.76 -9.52 14.65
CA CYS A 562 2.81 -8.39 13.71
C CYS A 562 2.46 -8.85 12.29
N HIS A 563 1.24 -8.55 11.82
CA HIS A 563 0.71 -9.01 10.52
C HIS A 563 0.68 -10.55 10.41
N GLU A 564 0.04 -11.22 11.38
CA GLU A 564 -0.21 -12.65 11.29
C GLU A 564 -1.21 -12.98 10.16
N ASP A 565 -1.07 -14.17 9.57
CA ASP A 565 -2.10 -14.68 8.66
C ASP A 565 -3.37 -15.01 9.44
N GLN A 566 -4.47 -14.32 9.15
CA GLN A 566 -5.76 -14.53 9.78
C GLN A 566 -6.41 -15.89 9.43
N ASN A 567 -5.83 -16.65 8.50
CA ASN A 567 -6.23 -18.04 8.24
C ASN A 567 -5.47 -19.04 9.12
N SER A 568 -4.45 -18.59 9.87
CA SER A 568 -3.76 -19.43 10.84
C SER A 568 -4.59 -19.63 12.11
N ILE A 569 -4.45 -20.80 12.74
CA ILE A 569 -5.10 -21.09 14.03
C ILE A 569 -4.26 -20.44 15.14
N PRO A 570 -4.80 -19.46 15.89
CA PRO A 570 -4.08 -18.88 17.01
C PRO A 570 -3.88 -19.93 18.09
N ILE A 571 -2.64 -20.13 18.54
CA ILE A 571 -2.33 -21.05 19.65
C ILE A 571 -2.43 -20.24 20.96
N PRO A 572 -3.36 -20.55 21.88
CA PRO A 572 -3.43 -19.85 23.15
C PRO A 572 -2.15 -20.09 23.96
N LYS A 573 -1.45 -19.01 24.30
CA LYS A 573 -0.22 -19.02 25.10
C LYS A 573 -0.41 -18.15 26.33
N ARG A 574 -0.01 -18.65 27.50
CA ARG A 574 0.13 -17.82 28.70
C ARG A 574 1.43 -17.02 28.59
N THR A 575 1.31 -15.73 28.38
CA THR A 575 2.43 -14.80 28.20
C THR A 575 2.69 -13.99 29.47
N ILE A 576 3.87 -13.37 29.57
CA ILE A 576 4.22 -12.45 30.67
C ILE A 576 3.20 -11.32 30.74
N ALA A 577 2.86 -10.70 29.60
CA ALA A 577 1.89 -9.61 29.56
C ALA A 577 0.49 -10.05 30.00
N SER A 578 0.04 -11.26 29.64
CA SER A 578 -1.28 -11.79 30.05
C SER A 578 -1.45 -11.98 31.57
N ALA A 579 -0.34 -12.04 32.32
CA ALA A 579 -0.34 -12.15 33.77
C ALA A 579 -0.24 -10.78 34.49
N LYS A 580 -0.20 -9.68 33.74
CA LYS A 580 -0.06 -8.31 34.26
C LYS A 580 -1.31 -7.49 33.96
N GLN A 581 -1.47 -6.37 34.65
CA GLN A 581 -2.47 -5.37 34.28
C GLN A 581 -2.02 -4.64 33.01
N ALA A 582 -2.99 -4.24 32.18
CA ALA A 582 -2.72 -3.40 31.01
C ALA A 582 -2.03 -2.10 31.42
N ARG A 583 -0.90 -1.80 30.76
CA ARG A 583 -0.12 -0.59 31.01
C ARG A 583 -0.73 0.61 30.28
N ARG A 584 -0.66 1.79 30.89
CA ARG A 584 -0.91 3.04 30.18
C ARG A 584 0.32 3.43 29.36
N LEU A 585 0.08 4.16 28.27
CA LEU A 585 1.17 4.72 27.47
C LEU A 585 1.97 5.73 28.30
N GLU A 586 3.29 5.69 28.16
CA GLU A 586 4.18 6.74 28.62
C GLU A 586 4.02 7.94 27.68
N THR A 587 3.45 9.03 28.21
CA THR A 587 3.16 10.24 27.42
C THR A 587 4.46 10.93 27.00
N PRO A 588 4.55 11.46 25.76
CA PRO A 588 5.70 12.24 25.32
C PRO A 588 5.97 13.44 26.23
N GLU A 589 7.24 13.80 26.38
CA GLU A 589 7.65 15.01 27.10
C GLU A 589 6.97 16.25 26.50
N GLY A 590 6.37 17.09 27.33
CA GLY A 590 5.59 18.26 26.88
C GLY A 590 4.18 17.93 26.36
N GLY A 591 3.73 16.67 26.44
CA GLY A 591 2.35 16.28 26.12
C GLY A 591 2.14 15.72 24.71
N VAL A 592 0.96 15.13 24.47
CA VAL A 592 0.55 14.61 23.16
C VAL A 592 0.38 15.77 22.18
N ARG A 593 0.87 15.59 20.94
CA ARG A 593 0.81 16.61 19.89
C ARG A 593 1.13 16.05 18.50
N PRO A 594 0.67 16.70 17.43
CA PRO A 594 1.22 16.52 16.08
C PRO A 594 2.73 16.79 16.00
N PHE A 595 3.47 15.89 15.37
CA PHE A 595 4.92 16.05 15.19
C PHE A 595 5.20 17.16 14.15
N THR A 596 6.02 18.15 14.53
CA THR A 596 6.29 19.34 13.69
C THR A 596 7.79 19.59 13.57
N PHE A 597 8.33 19.72 12.35
CA PHE A 597 9.77 19.92 12.14
C PHE A 597 10.30 21.15 12.88
N ARG A 598 9.57 22.26 12.84
CA ARG A 598 9.98 23.50 13.53
C ARG A 598 10.09 23.35 15.04
N LEU A 599 9.19 22.62 15.68
CA LEU A 599 9.16 22.51 17.14
C LEU A 599 10.03 21.38 17.67
N GLU A 600 10.35 20.39 16.81
CA GLU A 600 11.07 19.17 17.22
C GLU A 600 12.49 19.11 16.64
N VAL A 601 12.63 19.26 15.32
CA VAL A 601 13.89 19.00 14.60
C VAL A 601 14.76 20.26 14.50
N GLN A 602 14.16 21.42 14.23
CA GLN A 602 14.92 22.67 14.15
C GLN A 602 15.70 22.98 15.44
N PRO A 603 15.16 22.77 16.67
CA PRO A 603 15.94 22.91 17.90
C PRO A 603 17.18 22.00 17.95
N VAL A 604 17.09 20.77 17.41
CA VAL A 604 18.22 19.84 17.32
C VAL A 604 19.30 20.41 16.39
N LEU A 605 18.91 20.97 15.25
CA LEU A 605 19.85 21.58 14.31
C LEU A 605 20.52 22.81 14.89
N ASP A 606 19.78 23.69 15.57
CA ASP A 606 20.31 24.90 16.18
C ASP A 606 21.39 24.58 17.23
N ARG A 607 21.16 23.56 18.07
CA ARG A 607 22.12 23.13 19.11
C ARG A 607 23.38 22.50 18.53
N ASN A 608 23.22 21.62 17.52
CA ASN A 608 24.26 20.68 17.14
C ASN A 608 24.91 20.96 15.78
N CYS A 609 24.25 21.68 14.88
CA CYS A 609 24.63 21.73 13.48
C CYS A 609 24.89 23.15 12.97
N VAL A 610 24.08 24.13 13.39
CA VAL A 610 24.09 25.50 12.84
C VAL A 610 25.44 26.21 13.03
N SER A 611 26.23 25.87 14.05
CA SER A 611 27.57 26.48 14.25
C SER A 611 28.47 26.33 13.02
N CYS A 612 28.40 25.18 12.33
CA CYS A 612 29.12 24.90 11.07
C CYS A 612 28.25 25.14 9.83
N HIS A 613 26.93 24.94 9.93
CA HIS A 613 25.94 25.00 8.85
C HIS A 613 25.13 26.30 8.90
N ASN A 614 25.81 27.44 8.76
CA ASN A 614 25.25 28.79 8.91
C ASN A 614 25.21 29.62 7.62
N GLY A 615 25.33 28.99 6.46
CA GLY A 615 25.29 29.66 5.15
C GLY A 615 26.54 30.48 4.78
N LYS A 616 27.60 30.49 5.61
CA LYS A 616 28.87 31.16 5.28
C LYS A 616 29.83 30.29 4.47
N ASN A 617 29.61 28.98 4.46
CA ASN A 617 30.42 27.99 3.75
C ASN A 617 29.60 27.34 2.63
N ALA A 618 30.25 26.54 1.78
CA ALA A 618 29.57 25.78 0.71
C ALA A 618 28.67 24.63 1.21
N GLU A 619 28.66 24.36 2.52
CA GLU A 619 27.83 23.34 3.14
C GLU A 619 26.35 23.79 3.24
N PRO A 620 25.39 22.85 3.36
CA PRO A 620 23.98 23.20 3.49
C PRO A 620 23.72 24.13 4.68
N ASP A 621 22.87 25.14 4.50
CA ASP A 621 22.47 26.07 5.56
C ASP A 621 21.30 25.50 6.36
N PHE A 622 21.47 25.34 7.67
CA PHE A 622 20.43 24.81 8.57
C PHE A 622 19.80 25.88 9.44
N ARG A 623 20.12 27.16 9.21
CA ARG A 623 19.40 28.26 9.83
C ARG A 623 17.98 28.32 9.29
N LYS A 624 17.12 28.90 10.12
CA LYS A 624 15.68 29.07 9.88
C LYS A 624 15.29 30.52 9.58
N ASP A 625 16.19 31.24 8.93
CA ASP A 625 16.00 32.63 8.51
C ASP A 625 15.46 32.73 7.07
N GLN A 626 15.31 31.60 6.37
CA GLN A 626 14.88 31.55 4.98
C GLN A 626 13.68 30.61 4.77
N MET A 627 12.62 31.17 4.19
CA MET A 627 11.43 30.44 3.77
C MET A 627 11.40 30.31 2.25
N VAL A 628 11.19 29.09 1.77
CA VAL A 628 11.03 28.80 0.35
C VAL A 628 9.57 28.55 0.03
N THR A 629 9.07 29.21 -1.01
CA THR A 629 7.72 28.94 -1.52
C THR A 629 7.78 27.88 -2.62
N TYR A 630 7.10 26.77 -2.38
CA TYR A 630 6.78 25.74 -3.37
C TYR A 630 5.43 26.10 -4.02
N LYS A 631 5.42 26.22 -5.34
CA LYS A 631 4.21 26.53 -6.12
C LYS A 631 3.82 25.32 -6.94
N ARG A 632 2.64 24.77 -6.68
CA ARG A 632 2.15 23.58 -7.37
C ARG A 632 1.49 23.94 -8.70
N GLY A 633 2.31 24.07 -9.74
CA GLY A 633 1.89 24.40 -11.11
C GLY A 633 1.13 25.74 -11.25
N ILE A 634 0.78 26.10 -12.47
CA ILE A 634 0.04 27.34 -12.78
C ILE A 634 -1.46 27.19 -12.44
N LEU A 635 -1.97 25.95 -12.42
CA LEU A 635 -3.41 25.65 -12.38
C LEU A 635 -4.02 25.60 -10.98
N THR A 636 -3.28 25.16 -9.95
CA THR A 636 -3.87 24.98 -8.59
C THR A 636 -3.78 26.22 -7.70
N LYS A 637 -2.88 27.19 -8.01
CA LYS A 637 -2.61 28.39 -7.19
C LYS A 637 -2.30 28.12 -5.70
N ILE A 638 -1.96 26.88 -5.33
CA ILE A 638 -1.62 26.52 -3.95
C ILE A 638 -0.13 26.81 -3.73
N ASN A 639 0.16 27.72 -2.80
CA ASN A 639 1.50 28.03 -2.34
C ASN A 639 1.75 27.30 -1.02
N LYS A 640 2.80 26.49 -0.96
CA LYS A 640 3.30 25.90 0.28
C LYS A 640 4.62 26.52 0.67
N GLN A 641 4.90 26.56 1.97
CA GLN A 641 6.09 27.19 2.51
C GLN A 641 6.88 26.17 3.34
N TYR A 642 8.16 26.06 3.05
CA TYR A 642 9.10 25.21 3.76
C TYR A 642 10.30 26.03 4.21
N ASP A 643 10.80 25.80 5.41
CA ASP A 643 12.09 26.35 5.81
C ASP A 643 13.20 25.74 4.94
N GLN A 644 14.17 26.57 4.57
CA GLN A 644 15.33 26.13 3.79
C GLN A 644 16.12 25.03 4.52
N SER A 645 16.16 25.06 5.87
CA SER A 645 16.78 24.03 6.70
C SER A 645 16.15 22.65 6.50
N TYR A 646 14.81 22.56 6.41
CA TYR A 646 14.11 21.31 6.09
C TYR A 646 14.50 20.80 4.70
N LEU A 647 14.42 21.68 3.69
CA LEU A 647 14.79 21.35 2.30
C LEU A 647 16.24 20.91 2.15
N ASN A 648 17.12 21.42 3.02
CA ASN A 648 18.53 21.04 3.05
C ASN A 648 18.79 19.74 3.81
N LEU A 649 17.93 19.34 4.77
CA LEU A 649 18.15 18.17 5.61
C LEU A 649 17.46 16.90 5.09
N HIS A 650 16.19 17.00 4.68
CA HIS A 650 15.41 15.83 4.25
C HIS A 650 16.04 15.01 3.09
N PRO A 651 16.88 15.58 2.20
CA PRO A 651 17.58 14.81 1.18
C PRO A 651 18.44 13.66 1.70
N TYR A 652 18.93 13.76 2.94
CA TYR A 652 19.84 12.80 3.55
C TYR A 652 19.13 11.65 4.30
N VAL A 653 17.79 11.61 4.22
CA VAL A 653 16.95 10.61 4.87
C VAL A 653 16.50 9.56 3.84
N TYR A 654 16.68 8.28 4.20
CA TYR A 654 16.05 7.17 3.51
C TYR A 654 14.68 6.90 4.14
N ARG A 655 13.62 7.06 3.35
CA ARG A 655 12.23 7.03 3.81
C ARG A 655 11.30 6.54 2.71
N GLN A 656 10.05 6.31 3.09
CA GLN A 656 9.01 5.91 2.14
C GLN A 656 8.39 7.11 1.43
N GLY A 657 7.74 6.82 0.31
CA GLY A 657 6.91 7.78 -0.38
C GLY A 657 5.43 7.69 -0.02
N PRO A 658 4.64 8.68 -0.47
CA PRO A 658 3.18 8.56 -0.51
C PRO A 658 2.69 7.42 -1.42
N GLU A 659 3.56 6.86 -2.26
CA GLU A 659 3.28 5.72 -3.15
C GLU A 659 4.16 4.52 -2.81
N SER A 660 4.31 4.24 -1.52
CA SER A 660 5.10 3.10 -1.06
C SER A 660 4.47 1.77 -1.51
N ASP A 661 5.30 0.73 -1.62
CA ASP A 661 4.91 -0.63 -1.97
C ASP A 661 3.77 -1.13 -1.05
N ILE A 662 2.73 -1.75 -1.58
CA ILE A 662 1.57 -2.15 -0.77
C ILE A 662 1.84 -3.39 0.09
N TYR A 663 2.83 -4.22 -0.28
CA TYR A 663 3.17 -5.40 0.49
C TYR A 663 3.82 -5.06 1.82
N VAL A 664 3.73 -5.97 2.79
CA VAL A 664 4.39 -5.79 4.08
C VAL A 664 5.89 -5.62 3.87
N LEU A 665 6.45 -4.59 4.50
CA LEU A 665 7.84 -4.20 4.32
C LEU A 665 8.77 -5.22 4.95
N LYS A 666 9.99 -5.35 4.41
CA LYS A 666 11.04 -6.11 5.09
C LYS A 666 11.43 -5.38 6.38
N PRO A 667 11.52 -6.08 7.53
CA PRO A 667 11.94 -5.45 8.78
C PRO A 667 13.28 -4.73 8.64
N ALA A 668 13.38 -3.56 9.25
CA ALA A 668 14.53 -2.66 9.22
C ALA A 668 14.98 -2.19 7.82
N GLU A 669 14.14 -2.32 6.79
CA GLU A 669 14.41 -1.73 5.45
C GLU A 669 14.44 -0.20 5.52
N PHE A 670 13.49 0.41 6.23
CA PHE A 670 13.40 1.87 6.43
C PHE A 670 13.91 2.31 7.80
N HIS A 671 14.72 1.47 8.45
CA HIS A 671 15.34 1.81 9.72
C HIS A 671 16.18 3.08 9.60
N ALA A 672 16.17 3.95 10.61
CA ALA A 672 16.86 5.24 10.57
C ALA A 672 18.36 5.13 10.22
N SER A 673 19.02 4.02 10.58
CA SER A 673 20.43 3.76 10.24
C SER A 673 20.72 3.60 8.74
N ASN A 674 19.70 3.43 7.90
CA ASN A 674 19.86 3.39 6.44
C ASN A 674 19.97 4.79 5.83
N SER A 675 19.58 5.82 6.57
CA SER A 675 19.74 7.23 6.16
C SER A 675 21.22 7.64 6.17
N GLU A 676 21.65 8.37 5.13
CA GLU A 676 23.00 8.95 5.07
C GLU A 676 23.26 9.85 6.29
N LEU A 677 22.26 10.64 6.70
CA LEU A 677 22.32 11.51 7.88
C LEU A 677 22.77 10.74 9.13
N ILE A 678 22.08 9.65 9.47
CA ILE A 678 22.36 8.89 10.69
C ILE A 678 23.73 8.21 10.62
N ARG A 679 24.13 7.71 9.44
CA ARG A 679 25.46 7.12 9.26
C ARG A 679 26.58 8.13 9.45
N ILE A 680 26.43 9.36 8.95
CA ILE A 680 27.40 10.45 9.17
C ILE A 680 27.53 10.74 10.67
N LEU A 681 26.40 10.89 11.37
CA LEU A 681 26.40 11.22 12.79
C LEU A 681 27.00 10.09 13.64
N GLN A 682 26.68 8.83 13.34
CA GLN A 682 27.22 7.67 14.06
C GLN A 682 28.72 7.44 13.79
N ALA A 683 29.19 7.72 12.58
CA ALA A 683 30.63 7.66 12.24
C ALA A 683 31.43 8.81 12.88
N GLY A 684 30.76 9.92 13.23
CA GLY A 684 31.35 11.15 13.72
C GLY A 684 31.48 12.21 12.62
N HIS A 685 31.19 13.46 12.97
CA HIS A 685 31.21 14.58 12.02
C HIS A 685 31.80 15.84 12.68
N HIS A 686 33.01 16.24 12.27
CA HIS A 686 33.73 17.41 12.79
C HIS A 686 33.75 17.55 14.33
N SER A 687 33.95 16.44 15.03
CA SER A 687 33.97 16.38 16.50
C SER A 687 32.65 16.75 17.20
N VAL A 688 31.55 16.90 16.46
CA VAL A 688 30.21 17.08 17.04
C VAL A 688 29.72 15.75 17.59
N LYS A 689 29.29 15.76 18.86
CA LYS A 689 28.62 14.63 19.50
C LYS A 689 27.18 15.02 19.80
N VAL A 690 26.25 14.48 19.02
CA VAL A 690 24.82 14.71 19.21
C VAL A 690 24.34 14.01 20.50
N PRO A 691 23.64 14.69 21.41
CA PRO A 691 23.02 14.07 22.58
C PRO A 691 22.06 12.93 22.21
N GLU A 692 21.88 11.97 23.12
CA GLU A 692 21.00 10.82 22.88
C GLU A 692 19.54 11.23 22.68
N GLU A 693 19.04 12.22 23.44
CA GLU A 693 17.70 12.78 23.26
C GLU A 693 17.49 13.36 21.85
N ASP A 694 18.50 14.05 21.33
CA ASP A 694 18.47 14.67 20.01
C ASP A 694 18.54 13.62 18.90
N MET A 695 19.32 12.56 19.10
CA MET A 695 19.33 11.40 18.19
C MET A 695 17.96 10.71 18.15
N ARG A 696 17.29 10.51 19.29
CA ARG A 696 15.93 9.93 19.34
C ARG A 696 14.89 10.79 18.64
N THR A 697 15.02 12.11 18.71
CA THR A 697 14.17 13.04 17.95
C THR A 697 14.37 12.89 16.44
N LEU A 698 15.63 12.76 15.99
CA LEU A 698 15.93 12.50 14.57
C LEU A 698 15.42 11.13 14.12
N TYR A 699 15.55 10.09 14.95
CA TYR A 699 14.97 8.77 14.67
C TYR A 699 13.46 8.86 14.53
N THR A 700 12.78 9.49 15.49
CA THR A 700 11.33 9.69 15.45
C THR A 700 10.91 10.47 14.21
N TRP A 701 11.63 11.53 13.84
CA TRP A 701 11.34 12.27 12.62
C TRP A 701 11.42 11.40 11.37
N ILE A 702 12.47 10.58 11.23
CA ILE A 702 12.63 9.63 10.11
C ILE A 702 11.53 8.57 10.12
N ASP A 703 11.25 7.98 11.30
CA ASP A 703 10.24 6.93 11.49
C ASP A 703 8.82 7.43 11.18
N LEU A 704 8.54 8.72 11.35
CA LEU A 704 7.26 9.34 10.99
C LEU A 704 7.20 9.76 9.52
N ASN A 705 8.17 9.33 8.72
CA ASN A 705 8.36 9.64 7.29
C ASN A 705 8.83 11.09 7.01
N ALA A 706 9.55 11.68 7.96
CA ALA A 706 10.14 13.02 7.89
C ALA A 706 9.17 14.15 7.52
N PRO A 707 8.10 14.37 8.31
CA PRO A 707 7.17 15.47 8.13
C PRO A 707 7.80 16.83 8.42
N TYR A 708 7.28 17.85 7.73
CA TYR A 708 7.54 19.26 8.01
C TYR A 708 6.39 19.88 8.82
N ASN A 709 5.17 19.83 8.29
CA ASN A 709 3.97 20.34 8.95
C ASN A 709 3.35 19.27 9.87
N GLY A 710 2.97 19.70 11.07
CA GLY A 710 2.04 18.96 11.94
C GLY A 710 0.65 19.60 11.99
N ALA A 711 0.30 20.47 11.04
CA ALA A 711 -0.93 21.27 11.07
C ALA A 711 -1.52 21.51 9.68
N PHE A 712 -2.84 21.55 9.60
CA PHE A 712 -3.55 22.07 8.42
C PHE A 712 -3.64 23.59 8.51
N THR A 713 -2.91 24.30 7.64
CA THR A 713 -2.75 25.76 7.72
C THR A 713 -3.79 26.57 6.92
N GLN A 714 -4.64 25.89 6.13
CA GLN A 714 -5.45 26.51 5.08
C GLN A 714 -6.88 25.94 4.98
N ILE A 715 -7.50 25.61 6.11
CA ILE A 715 -8.76 24.83 6.18
C ILE A 715 -9.93 25.51 5.44
N ASP A 716 -10.07 26.83 5.57
CA ASP A 716 -11.21 27.60 5.03
C ASP A 716 -10.84 28.46 3.80
N LEU A 717 -9.89 27.99 2.98
CA LEU A 717 -9.48 28.75 1.79
C LEU A 717 -10.53 28.83 0.68
N LYS A 718 -11.37 27.80 0.51
CA LYS A 718 -12.41 27.80 -0.54
C LYS A 718 -13.69 28.45 0.01
N PRO A 719 -14.38 29.33 -0.75
CA PRO A 719 -15.63 29.94 -0.28
C PRO A 719 -16.74 28.94 0.10
N GLN A 720 -16.67 27.73 -0.45
CA GLN A 720 -17.61 26.63 -0.20
C GLN A 720 -17.25 25.78 1.03
N SER A 721 -16.06 25.97 1.61
CA SER A 721 -15.62 25.23 2.80
C SER A 721 -16.61 25.44 3.96
N PRO A 722 -16.98 24.37 4.69
CA PRO A 722 -17.82 24.52 5.87
C PRO A 722 -17.14 25.41 6.91
N LYS A 723 -17.81 26.45 7.39
CA LYS A 723 -17.24 27.35 8.40
C LYS A 723 -17.10 26.64 9.75
N ASN A 724 -16.05 26.97 10.51
CA ASN A 724 -15.78 26.43 11.85
C ASN A 724 -15.69 24.90 11.90
N GLN A 725 -15.26 24.28 10.80
CA GLN A 725 -15.23 22.81 10.68
C GLN A 725 -14.31 22.11 11.68
N VAL A 726 -13.28 22.77 12.23
CA VAL A 726 -12.47 22.24 13.34
C VAL A 726 -13.32 22.03 14.59
N GLU A 727 -14.02 23.09 15.04
CA GLU A 727 -14.91 23.01 16.21
C GLU A 727 -16.06 22.03 15.97
N ARG A 728 -16.67 22.06 14.77
CA ARG A 728 -17.77 21.17 14.44
C ARG A 728 -17.35 19.69 14.43
N ARG A 729 -16.16 19.37 13.91
CA ARG A 729 -15.59 18.01 14.00
C ARG A 729 -15.41 17.58 15.46
N MET A 730 -14.88 18.47 16.32
CA MET A 730 -14.70 18.17 17.74
C MET A 730 -16.03 17.93 18.46
N GLU A 731 -17.04 18.77 18.21
CA GLU A 731 -18.39 18.63 18.78
C GLU A 731 -19.02 17.28 18.41
N LEU A 732 -18.99 16.91 17.12
CA LEU A 732 -19.55 15.65 16.64
C LEU A 732 -18.77 14.43 17.17
N ALA A 733 -17.45 14.52 17.23
CA ALA A 733 -16.60 13.46 17.78
C ALA A 733 -16.89 13.26 19.28
N GLU A 734 -17.06 14.33 20.05
CA GLU A 734 -17.38 14.26 21.47
C GLU A 734 -18.78 13.67 21.67
N LYS A 735 -19.77 14.15 20.92
CA LYS A 735 -21.17 13.71 21.03
C LYS A 735 -21.39 12.25 20.64
N TYR A 736 -20.80 11.80 19.54
CA TYR A 736 -21.11 10.47 18.96
C TYR A 736 -20.00 9.43 19.15
N SER A 737 -18.86 9.84 19.71
CA SER A 737 -17.70 8.97 19.93
C SER A 737 -17.04 9.16 21.29
N GLY A 738 -17.43 10.14 22.11
CA GLY A 738 -16.82 10.38 23.43
C GLY A 738 -15.36 10.82 23.38
N VAL A 739 -14.88 11.27 22.22
CA VAL A 739 -13.49 11.68 21.98
C VAL A 739 -13.46 13.14 21.55
N ARG A 740 -12.61 13.94 22.18
CA ARG A 740 -12.35 15.33 21.80
C ARG A 740 -10.84 15.51 21.64
N VAL A 741 -10.40 15.81 20.43
CA VAL A 741 -8.98 16.10 20.13
C VAL A 741 -8.89 17.51 19.58
N ASP A 742 -8.14 18.36 20.28
CA ASP A 742 -7.83 19.72 19.87
C ASP A 742 -6.33 19.81 19.52
N TRP A 743 -6.00 19.40 18.30
CA TRP A 743 -4.63 19.37 17.82
C TRP A 743 -4.00 20.78 17.76
N GLN A 744 -4.81 21.83 17.61
CA GLN A 744 -4.33 23.22 17.62
C GLN A 744 -3.85 23.60 19.01
N LYS A 745 -4.64 23.27 20.03
CA LYS A 745 -4.27 23.48 21.43
C LYS A 745 -3.07 22.64 21.83
N GLU A 746 -3.01 21.37 21.43
CA GLU A 746 -1.87 20.49 21.72
C GLU A 746 -0.53 21.05 21.19
N ILE A 747 -0.50 21.58 19.96
CA ILE A 747 0.68 22.25 19.41
C ILE A 747 1.02 23.51 20.22
N ALA A 748 0.02 24.33 20.55
CA ALA A 748 0.22 25.57 21.30
C ALA A 748 0.73 25.30 22.73
N ASP A 749 0.20 24.29 23.41
CA ASP A 749 0.64 23.87 24.73
C ASP A 749 2.10 23.40 24.69
N TYR A 750 2.47 22.61 23.68
CA TYR A 750 3.85 22.17 23.52
C TYR A 750 4.82 23.33 23.22
N ALA A 751 4.42 24.25 22.35
CA ALA A 751 5.18 25.47 22.08
C ALA A 751 5.43 26.29 23.36
N ASN A 752 4.43 26.42 24.22
CA ASN A 752 4.57 27.09 25.52
C ASN A 752 5.51 26.29 26.45
N TRP A 753 5.35 24.97 26.51
CA TRP A 753 6.21 24.10 27.30
C TRP A 753 7.69 24.23 26.89
N LEU A 754 7.99 24.24 25.58
CA LEU A 754 9.36 24.44 25.06
C LEU A 754 9.97 25.75 25.55
N LYS A 755 9.18 26.83 25.54
CA LYS A 755 9.59 28.16 25.99
C LYS A 755 9.83 28.20 27.50
N GLU A 756 8.90 27.66 28.29
CA GLU A 756 8.98 27.62 29.76
C GLU A 756 10.19 26.81 30.24
N ASN A 757 10.51 25.72 29.54
CA ASN A 757 11.64 24.85 29.84
C ASN A 757 12.95 25.28 29.16
N LYS A 758 12.96 26.44 28.48
CA LYS A 758 14.13 27.02 27.78
C LYS A 758 14.76 26.05 26.77
N LYS A 759 13.98 25.15 26.19
CA LYS A 759 14.42 24.17 25.18
C LYS A 759 14.45 24.81 23.78
N ALA A 760 13.47 25.64 23.46
CA ALA A 760 13.38 26.39 22.20
C ALA A 760 12.35 27.54 22.29
N ASP A 761 12.39 28.47 21.34
CA ASP A 761 11.34 29.43 21.05
C ASP A 761 10.12 28.70 20.50
N GLY A 762 8.96 28.88 21.14
CA GLY A 762 7.73 28.16 20.80
C GLY A 762 7.09 28.54 19.46
N ILE A 763 7.59 29.54 18.74
CA ILE A 763 7.03 29.97 17.44
C ILE A 763 7.92 29.47 16.30
N THR A 764 9.22 29.61 16.48
CA THR A 764 10.21 29.42 15.42
C THR A 764 11.10 28.21 15.67
N GLY A 765 11.07 27.61 16.87
CA GLY A 765 11.96 26.50 17.27
C GLY A 765 13.38 26.92 17.65
N ALA A 766 13.65 28.21 17.89
CA ALA A 766 15.01 28.72 18.09
C ALA A 766 15.54 28.32 19.43
N THR A 767 16.70 27.72 19.50
CA THR A 767 17.37 27.64 20.80
C THR A 767 18.11 28.95 21.11
N THR A 768 18.13 29.35 22.39
CA THR A 768 18.93 30.48 22.91
C THR A 768 20.21 29.99 23.62
N GLY A 769 20.53 28.71 23.50
CA GLY A 769 21.61 28.03 24.24
C GLY A 769 22.98 28.09 23.57
N GLU A 770 24.02 27.91 24.38
CA GLU A 770 25.42 27.86 23.95
C GLU A 770 25.64 26.76 22.89
N THR A 771 26.18 27.16 21.74
CA THR A 771 26.63 26.24 20.69
C THR A 771 27.73 25.32 21.23
N VAL A 772 27.68 24.03 20.90
CA VAL A 772 28.75 23.09 21.25
C VAL A 772 30.10 23.61 20.71
N GLU A 773 31.07 23.80 21.60
CA GLU A 773 32.43 24.19 21.23
C GLU A 773 33.04 23.13 20.29
N ILE A 774 33.41 23.58 19.09
CA ILE A 774 34.19 22.79 18.14
C ILE A 774 35.59 22.65 18.72
N LYS A 775 35.91 21.50 19.31
CA LYS A 775 37.29 21.20 19.69
C LYS A 775 38.13 21.07 18.42
N GLU A 776 39.28 21.75 18.42
CA GLU A 776 40.26 21.64 17.34
C GLU A 776 40.55 20.16 17.02
N PRO A 777 40.78 19.82 15.75
CA PRO A 777 41.05 18.45 15.34
C PRO A 777 42.20 17.86 16.16
N ALA A 778 42.08 16.58 16.50
CA ALA A 778 43.18 15.80 17.05
C ALA A 778 44.44 15.96 16.19
N LYS A 779 45.62 15.99 16.83
CA LYS A 779 46.94 16.12 16.20
C LYS A 779 47.02 15.36 14.87
N PRO A 780 47.66 15.93 13.82
CA PRO A 780 47.73 15.31 12.50
C PRO A 780 48.26 13.88 12.60
N ILE A 781 47.43 12.91 12.20
CA ILE A 781 47.77 11.50 12.19
C ILE A 781 48.83 11.29 11.11
N ARG A 782 50.01 10.79 11.51
CA ARG A 782 51.14 10.60 10.58
C ARG A 782 50.73 9.63 9.45
N PRO A 783 51.09 9.94 8.19
CA PRO A 783 50.83 9.04 7.07
C PRO A 783 51.60 7.73 7.25
N ILE A 784 50.91 6.60 7.08
CA ILE A 784 51.52 5.26 7.12
C ILE A 784 52.12 4.95 5.76
N LYS A 785 53.36 4.43 5.75
CA LYS A 785 54.02 3.92 4.54
C LYS A 785 54.15 2.40 4.64
N VAL A 786 53.82 1.70 3.55
CA VAL A 786 53.98 0.25 3.44
C VAL A 786 54.90 -0.04 2.27
N LYS A 787 55.94 -0.85 2.48
CA LYS A 787 56.91 -1.18 1.44
C LYS A 787 56.19 -1.89 0.28
N GLY A 788 56.39 -1.40 -0.94
CA GLY A 788 55.82 -2.01 -2.15
C GLY A 788 54.35 -1.67 -2.41
N PHE A 789 53.83 -0.62 -1.77
CA PHE A 789 52.51 -0.02 -2.01
C PHE A 789 52.59 1.53 -1.90
N PRO A 790 51.94 2.31 -2.78
CA PRO A 790 51.17 1.88 -3.95
C PRO A 790 52.04 1.26 -5.06
N PHE A 791 51.40 0.68 -6.06
CA PHE A 791 52.03 0.20 -7.30
C PHE A 791 51.09 0.41 -8.49
N ASP A 792 51.66 0.45 -9.70
CA ASP A 792 50.92 0.74 -10.93
C ASP A 792 50.17 -0.48 -11.48
N THR A 793 49.29 -0.24 -12.46
CA THR A 793 48.51 -1.27 -13.17
C THR A 793 49.39 -2.37 -13.74
N GLN A 794 50.54 -2.04 -14.34
CA GLN A 794 51.46 -3.03 -14.93
C GLN A 794 52.00 -3.99 -13.86
N THR A 795 52.40 -3.45 -12.71
CA THR A 795 52.83 -4.24 -11.56
C THR A 795 51.68 -5.08 -11.01
N ALA A 796 50.47 -4.53 -10.94
CA ALA A 796 49.27 -5.24 -10.48
C ALA A 796 48.98 -6.48 -11.35
N THR A 797 48.95 -6.31 -12.68
CA THR A 797 48.71 -7.40 -13.63
C THR A 797 49.85 -8.43 -13.61
N THR A 798 51.11 -7.99 -13.49
CA THR A 798 52.25 -8.90 -13.38
C THR A 798 52.18 -9.77 -12.12
N ARG A 799 51.76 -9.19 -10.97
CA ARG A 799 51.58 -9.94 -9.72
C ARG A 799 50.47 -10.98 -9.82
N GLN A 800 49.37 -10.67 -10.51
CA GLN A 800 48.29 -11.62 -10.74
C GLN A 800 48.73 -12.75 -11.68
N ALA A 801 49.37 -12.40 -12.80
CA ALA A 801 49.86 -13.37 -13.80
C ALA A 801 50.88 -14.37 -13.22
N ALA A 802 51.57 -14.03 -12.13
CA ALA A 802 52.51 -14.92 -11.46
C ALA A 802 51.88 -16.22 -10.91
N LYS A 803 50.55 -16.28 -10.75
CA LYS A 803 49.82 -17.51 -10.37
C LYS A 803 49.74 -18.53 -11.51
N GLY A 804 49.87 -18.11 -12.77
CA GLY A 804 49.65 -18.93 -13.96
C GLY A 804 48.19 -18.96 -14.39
N GLU A 805 47.32 -19.63 -13.63
CA GLU A 805 45.86 -19.61 -13.83
C GLU A 805 45.26 -18.42 -13.07
N THR A 806 44.71 -17.44 -13.79
CA THR A 806 44.22 -16.18 -13.19
C THR A 806 42.70 -16.07 -13.18
N THR A 807 41.99 -16.91 -13.92
CA THR A 807 40.53 -16.98 -13.96
C THR A 807 40.06 -18.39 -13.62
N ARG A 808 38.89 -18.49 -12.98
CA ARG A 808 38.27 -19.77 -12.61
C ARG A 808 36.76 -19.62 -12.72
N ARG A 809 36.05 -20.71 -13.04
CA ARG A 809 34.58 -20.73 -13.08
C ARG A 809 34.03 -21.73 -12.09
N LEU A 810 32.98 -21.33 -11.37
CA LEU A 810 32.27 -22.14 -10.41
C LEU A 810 30.82 -22.34 -10.88
N SER A 811 30.38 -23.58 -11.05
CA SER A 811 29.00 -23.88 -11.47
C SER A 811 28.08 -23.99 -10.26
N ILE A 812 26.93 -23.30 -10.30
CA ILE A 812 25.83 -23.48 -9.34
C ILE A 812 24.86 -24.53 -9.87
N THR A 813 24.47 -24.39 -11.14
CA THR A 813 23.68 -25.33 -11.93
C THR A 813 24.37 -25.53 -13.30
N PRO A 814 23.89 -26.41 -14.19
CA PRO A 814 24.45 -26.53 -15.53
C PRO A 814 24.46 -25.23 -16.34
N ASP A 815 23.48 -24.33 -16.10
CA ASP A 815 23.29 -23.10 -16.89
C ASP A 815 23.66 -21.82 -16.12
N VAL A 816 23.92 -21.90 -14.81
CA VAL A 816 24.23 -20.74 -13.95
C VAL A 816 25.61 -20.91 -13.31
N HIS A 817 26.49 -19.95 -13.56
CA HIS A 817 27.90 -19.97 -13.12
C HIS A 817 28.33 -18.67 -12.44
N ILE A 818 29.41 -18.74 -11.66
CA ILE A 818 30.11 -17.60 -11.06
C ILE A 818 31.53 -17.60 -11.62
N ASP A 819 31.91 -16.52 -12.29
CA ASP A 819 33.28 -16.29 -12.72
C ASP A 819 34.10 -15.69 -11.58
N LEU A 820 35.31 -16.23 -11.39
CA LEU A 820 36.25 -15.86 -10.33
C LEU A 820 37.58 -15.41 -10.95
N VAL A 821 38.26 -14.51 -10.26
CA VAL A 821 39.60 -14.04 -10.62
C VAL A 821 40.56 -14.11 -9.44
N TRP A 822 41.83 -14.40 -9.71
CA TRP A 822 42.86 -14.55 -8.70
C TRP A 822 43.32 -13.19 -8.14
N ILE A 823 43.33 -13.06 -6.81
CA ILE A 823 43.82 -11.86 -6.10
C ILE A 823 45.12 -12.22 -5.37
N PRO A 824 46.27 -11.61 -5.71
CA PRO A 824 47.55 -11.97 -5.12
C PRO A 824 47.66 -11.48 -3.67
N ALA A 825 48.43 -12.19 -2.83
CA ALA A 825 48.76 -11.76 -1.47
C ALA A 825 49.56 -10.44 -1.46
N GLY A 826 49.52 -9.70 -0.34
CA GLY A 826 50.28 -8.45 -0.21
C GLY A 826 50.00 -7.65 1.05
N SER A 827 50.74 -6.55 1.20
CA SER A 827 50.56 -5.58 2.27
C SER A 827 50.19 -4.22 1.68
N PHE A 828 49.28 -3.50 2.34
CA PHE A 828 48.84 -2.17 1.90
C PHE A 828 48.45 -1.26 3.06
N VAL A 829 48.21 0.01 2.74
CA VAL A 829 47.64 0.98 3.67
C VAL A 829 46.12 0.84 3.63
N MET A 830 45.54 0.29 4.69
CA MET A 830 44.10 0.12 4.84
C MET A 830 43.49 1.31 5.58
N GLY A 831 42.30 1.72 5.15
CA GLY A 831 41.64 2.92 5.65
C GLY A 831 42.23 4.21 5.10
N ASN A 832 41.85 5.32 5.70
CA ASN A 832 42.39 6.64 5.41
C ASN A 832 42.34 7.54 6.67
N ASN A 833 42.99 8.69 6.65
CA ASN A 833 42.97 9.64 7.78
C ASN A 833 41.97 10.80 7.59
N ARG A 834 41.06 10.69 6.61
CA ARG A 834 40.11 11.76 6.20
C ARG A 834 38.66 11.43 6.54
N THR A 835 38.30 10.15 6.52
CA THR A 835 36.95 9.63 6.71
C THR A 835 36.86 9.01 8.11
N PRO A 836 35.99 9.53 9.00
CA PRO A 836 35.87 9.04 10.38
C PRO A 836 35.65 7.53 10.49
N SER A 837 34.79 6.94 9.65
CA SER A 837 34.53 5.50 9.67
C SER A 837 35.72 4.63 9.26
N ALA A 838 36.72 5.20 8.57
CA ALA A 838 37.87 4.50 8.00
C ALA A 838 39.21 4.94 8.62
N SER A 839 39.18 5.65 9.75
CA SER A 839 40.34 6.26 10.41
C SER A 839 40.66 5.59 11.76
N PRO A 840 41.94 5.50 12.17
CA PRO A 840 43.14 5.87 11.43
C PRO A 840 43.50 4.85 10.34
N ALA A 841 44.22 5.30 9.30
CA ALA A 841 44.87 4.41 8.35
C ALA A 841 45.96 3.57 9.04
N PHE A 842 46.11 2.30 8.64
CA PHE A 842 47.09 1.38 9.22
C PHE A 842 47.61 0.38 8.19
N LYS A 843 48.73 -0.29 8.51
CA LYS A 843 49.26 -1.38 7.68
C LYS A 843 48.38 -2.62 7.86
N ALA A 844 47.77 -3.11 6.78
CA ALA A 844 47.10 -4.39 6.74
C ALA A 844 47.84 -5.38 5.83
N ASN A 845 47.59 -6.67 6.03
CA ASN A 845 48.21 -7.75 5.27
C ASN A 845 47.14 -8.75 4.82
N VAL A 846 47.12 -9.04 3.53
CA VAL A 846 46.47 -10.21 2.94
C VAL A 846 47.55 -11.29 2.85
N LYS A 847 47.49 -12.27 3.75
CA LYS A 847 48.57 -13.27 3.95
C LYS A 847 48.71 -14.23 2.77
N GLU A 848 47.58 -14.66 2.22
CA GLU A 848 47.49 -15.64 1.14
C GLU A 848 46.63 -15.07 0.01
N GLY A 849 46.94 -15.47 -1.22
CA GLY A 849 46.11 -15.11 -2.37
C GLY A 849 44.82 -15.94 -2.38
N PHE A 850 43.79 -15.41 -3.00
CA PHE A 850 42.45 -16.02 -3.01
C PHE A 850 41.75 -15.74 -4.34
N TRP A 851 40.77 -16.57 -4.69
CA TRP A 851 39.87 -16.30 -5.80
C TRP A 851 38.72 -15.43 -5.32
N MET A 852 38.28 -14.47 -6.12
CA MET A 852 37.12 -13.62 -5.82
C MET A 852 36.18 -13.57 -7.02
N SER A 853 34.87 -13.55 -6.79
CA SER A 853 33.91 -13.36 -7.88
C SER A 853 34.20 -12.07 -8.63
N THR A 854 34.19 -12.12 -9.97
CA THR A 854 34.49 -10.97 -10.84
C THR A 854 33.48 -9.85 -10.66
N THR A 855 32.24 -10.22 -10.35
CA THR A 855 31.09 -9.35 -10.06
C THR A 855 30.49 -9.66 -8.68
N GLU A 856 29.57 -8.81 -8.23
CA GLU A 856 28.57 -9.14 -7.21
C GLU A 856 27.76 -10.36 -7.64
N ILE A 857 27.22 -11.08 -6.66
CA ILE A 857 26.28 -12.18 -6.92
C ILE A 857 24.98 -11.60 -7.49
N THR A 858 24.51 -12.16 -8.60
CA THR A 858 23.31 -11.69 -9.29
C THR A 858 22.02 -12.29 -8.71
N ASN A 859 20.86 -11.71 -9.06
CA ASN A 859 19.56 -12.27 -8.69
C ASN A 859 19.35 -13.68 -9.25
N GLU A 860 19.85 -13.99 -10.44
CA GLU A 860 19.80 -15.35 -11.01
C GLU A 860 20.66 -16.33 -10.22
N GLN A 861 21.92 -15.96 -9.94
CA GLN A 861 22.84 -16.79 -9.17
C GLN A 861 22.31 -17.06 -7.75
N PHE A 862 21.77 -16.05 -7.08
CA PHE A 862 21.19 -16.21 -5.75
C PHE A 862 19.96 -17.13 -5.78
N ARG A 863 19.01 -16.89 -6.71
CA ARG A 863 17.78 -17.68 -6.82
C ARG A 863 18.02 -19.14 -7.24
N ALA A 864 19.12 -19.43 -7.92
CA ALA A 864 19.52 -20.82 -8.17
C ALA A 864 19.69 -21.63 -6.88
N LEU A 865 20.01 -20.98 -5.75
CA LEU A 865 20.08 -21.61 -4.43
C LEU A 865 18.90 -21.26 -3.50
N PHE A 866 18.27 -20.10 -3.68
CA PHE A 866 17.16 -19.59 -2.87
C PHE A 866 16.02 -19.07 -3.78
N PRO A 867 15.19 -19.98 -4.34
CA PRO A 867 14.25 -19.65 -5.41
C PRO A 867 13.17 -18.62 -5.02
N GLU A 868 12.86 -18.50 -3.73
CA GLU A 868 11.84 -17.57 -3.20
C GLU A 868 12.34 -16.12 -3.05
N HIS A 869 13.63 -15.84 -3.29
CA HIS A 869 14.17 -14.49 -3.11
C HIS A 869 13.62 -13.51 -4.15
N ASP A 870 13.22 -12.33 -3.67
CA ASP A 870 12.79 -11.19 -4.48
C ASP A 870 13.49 -9.91 -3.99
N SER A 871 14.32 -9.33 -4.86
CA SER A 871 14.99 -8.04 -4.67
C SER A 871 14.04 -6.85 -4.85
N ARG A 872 12.77 -7.09 -5.22
CA ARG A 872 11.65 -6.11 -5.29
C ARG A 872 11.92 -4.95 -6.26
N TYR A 873 11.29 -3.82 -5.99
CA TYR A 873 11.33 -2.58 -6.77
C TYR A 873 12.01 -1.45 -5.98
N ILE A 874 12.50 -0.45 -6.71
CA ILE A 874 12.95 0.84 -6.18
C ILE A 874 11.86 1.87 -6.48
N GLY A 875 11.38 2.52 -5.42
CA GLY A 875 10.30 3.50 -5.52
C GLY A 875 10.69 4.78 -6.26
N GLN A 876 9.70 5.37 -6.92
CA GLN A 876 9.75 6.70 -7.52
C GLN A 876 9.43 7.79 -6.48
N THR A 877 9.71 9.05 -6.82
CA THR A 877 9.31 10.23 -6.02
C THR A 877 8.25 11.01 -6.76
N TRP A 878 7.28 11.57 -6.01
CA TRP A 878 5.95 12.02 -6.45
C TRP A 878 4.84 10.98 -6.16
N LYS A 879 3.64 11.24 -6.69
CA LYS A 879 2.43 10.43 -6.57
C LYS A 879 1.98 9.82 -7.91
N ASP A 880 0.85 9.11 -7.90
CA ASP A 880 0.14 8.58 -9.08
C ASP A 880 0.86 7.40 -9.76
N HIS A 881 1.56 6.58 -8.97
CA HIS A 881 2.29 5.43 -9.52
C HIS A 881 1.34 4.29 -9.90
N THR A 882 1.39 3.87 -11.15
CA THR A 882 0.63 2.71 -11.67
C THR A 882 1.42 1.40 -11.63
N THR A 883 2.66 1.45 -11.14
CA THR A 883 3.52 0.28 -10.89
C THR A 883 4.25 0.47 -9.55
N PRO A 884 4.78 -0.58 -8.92
CA PRO A 884 5.53 -0.45 -7.67
C PRO A 884 6.84 0.37 -7.77
N GLY A 885 7.34 0.62 -8.98
CA GLY A 885 8.57 1.37 -9.25
C GLY A 885 9.47 0.69 -10.28
N TYR A 886 10.78 0.94 -10.21
CA TYR A 886 11.78 0.33 -11.10
C TYR A 886 12.24 -1.03 -10.57
N ALA A 887 12.25 -2.06 -11.42
CA ALA A 887 12.62 -3.42 -10.99
C ALA A 887 14.11 -3.51 -10.62
N ALA A 888 14.41 -3.99 -9.40
CA ALA A 888 15.76 -4.34 -8.93
C ALA A 888 15.97 -5.86 -8.85
N ASN A 889 15.09 -6.63 -9.50
CA ASN A 889 15.03 -8.10 -9.43
C ASN A 889 15.31 -8.79 -10.79
N GLN A 890 15.86 -8.07 -11.77
CA GLN A 890 16.23 -8.68 -13.06
C GLN A 890 17.39 -9.67 -12.89
N PRO A 891 17.46 -10.74 -13.72
CA PRO A 891 18.45 -11.83 -13.57
C PRO A 891 19.91 -11.37 -13.41
N GLU A 892 20.34 -10.41 -14.22
CA GLU A 892 21.73 -9.92 -14.30
C GLU A 892 22.04 -8.77 -13.32
N GLN A 893 21.02 -8.21 -12.66
CA GLN A 893 21.23 -7.22 -11.60
C GLN A 893 21.82 -7.89 -10.35
N PRO A 894 22.63 -7.17 -9.56
CA PRO A 894 23.12 -7.67 -8.29
C PRO A 894 21.95 -7.97 -7.34
N VAL A 895 22.09 -9.03 -6.55
CA VAL A 895 21.11 -9.37 -5.53
C VAL A 895 21.15 -8.32 -4.41
N VAL A 896 19.99 -7.81 -4.01
CA VAL A 896 19.85 -6.84 -2.90
C VAL A 896 18.73 -7.25 -1.96
N ARG A 897 18.54 -6.49 -0.86
CA ARG A 897 17.60 -6.84 0.21
C ARG A 897 17.88 -8.24 0.76
N VAL A 898 19.16 -8.56 0.86
CA VAL A 898 19.71 -9.77 1.49
C VAL A 898 20.46 -9.37 2.76
N SER A 899 20.32 -10.18 3.78
CA SER A 899 21.03 -10.03 5.04
C SER A 899 22.43 -10.64 4.97
N TRP A 900 23.30 -10.27 5.91
CA TRP A 900 24.60 -10.91 6.04
C TRP A 900 24.45 -12.41 6.30
N ASP A 901 23.48 -12.80 7.13
CA ASP A 901 23.20 -14.20 7.42
C ASP A 901 22.80 -15.00 6.17
N GLU A 902 21.97 -14.41 5.30
CA GLU A 902 21.58 -15.01 4.01
C GLU A 902 22.74 -15.08 3.01
N ALA A 903 23.55 -14.02 2.92
CA ALA A 903 24.75 -14.00 2.08
C ALA A 903 25.78 -15.06 2.53
N ASN A 904 25.97 -15.20 3.84
CA ASN A 904 26.84 -16.24 4.41
C ASN A 904 26.27 -17.65 4.19
N ALA A 905 24.95 -17.84 4.30
CA ALA A 905 24.29 -19.10 4.00
C ALA A 905 24.44 -19.49 2.51
N PHE A 906 24.41 -18.51 1.60
CA PHE A 906 24.72 -18.72 0.19
C PHE A 906 26.13 -19.26 -0.01
N CYS A 907 27.14 -18.62 0.58
CA CYS A 907 28.52 -19.10 0.55
C CYS A 907 28.61 -20.54 1.07
N GLN A 908 28.06 -20.83 2.26
CA GLN A 908 28.11 -22.19 2.83
C GLN A 908 27.47 -23.26 1.94
N LYS A 909 26.33 -22.96 1.32
CA LYS A 909 25.63 -23.91 0.43
C LYS A 909 26.43 -24.15 -0.84
N LEU A 910 26.96 -23.08 -1.44
CA LEU A 910 27.80 -23.16 -2.63
C LEU A 910 29.12 -23.92 -2.38
N GLY A 911 29.79 -23.69 -1.26
CA GLY A 911 31.01 -24.41 -0.89
C GLY A 911 30.79 -25.90 -0.72
N LYS A 912 29.68 -26.29 -0.06
CA LYS A 912 29.28 -27.70 0.05
C LYS A 912 29.03 -28.35 -1.31
N MET A 913 28.43 -27.64 -2.25
CA MET A 913 28.12 -28.16 -3.58
C MET A 913 29.35 -28.29 -4.47
N SER A 914 30.26 -27.32 -4.38
CA SER A 914 31.45 -27.25 -5.23
C SER A 914 32.69 -27.94 -4.66
N GLY A 915 32.65 -28.37 -3.39
CA GLY A 915 33.82 -28.88 -2.68
C GLY A 915 34.91 -27.83 -2.44
N CYS A 916 34.54 -26.54 -2.50
CA CYS A 916 35.46 -25.42 -2.34
C CYS A 916 35.26 -24.72 -0.99
N ASN A 917 36.32 -24.13 -0.44
CA ASN A 917 36.21 -23.28 0.76
C ASN A 917 35.73 -21.87 0.35
N THR A 918 34.42 -21.68 0.32
CA THR A 918 33.77 -20.42 -0.10
C THR A 918 33.31 -19.59 1.10
N SER A 919 33.57 -18.28 1.09
CA SER A 919 33.10 -17.36 2.12
C SER A 919 32.81 -15.96 1.55
N LEU A 920 32.24 -15.07 2.37
CA LEU A 920 32.32 -13.63 2.10
C LEU A 920 33.79 -13.18 2.23
N PRO A 921 34.25 -12.16 1.48
CA PRO A 921 35.56 -11.57 1.72
C PRO A 921 35.60 -10.90 3.10
N THR A 922 36.73 -10.97 3.80
CA THR A 922 36.97 -10.06 4.93
C THR A 922 37.05 -8.62 4.43
N GLU A 923 36.83 -7.63 5.30
CA GLU A 923 36.95 -6.22 4.90
C GLU A 923 38.37 -5.85 4.44
N THR A 924 39.39 -6.58 4.91
CA THR A 924 40.78 -6.42 4.47
C THR A 924 40.99 -6.99 3.08
N GLN A 925 40.48 -8.19 2.80
CA GLN A 925 40.54 -8.79 1.46
C GLN A 925 39.79 -7.93 0.44
N TRP A 926 38.60 -7.44 0.82
CA TRP A 926 37.78 -6.58 -0.03
C TRP A 926 38.50 -5.27 -0.37
N GLU A 927 39.04 -4.54 0.61
CA GLU A 927 39.69 -3.25 0.34
C GLU A 927 40.98 -3.42 -0.48
N TRP A 928 41.73 -4.50 -0.22
CA TRP A 928 42.90 -4.85 -1.03
C TRP A 928 42.52 -5.08 -2.50
N ALA A 929 41.48 -5.89 -2.72
CA ALA A 929 40.94 -6.21 -4.03
C ALA A 929 40.43 -4.95 -4.76
N ALA A 930 39.67 -4.09 -4.07
CA ALA A 930 39.14 -2.85 -4.63
C ALA A 930 40.23 -1.85 -5.03
N ARG A 931 41.31 -1.75 -4.22
CA ARG A 931 42.43 -0.83 -4.48
C ARG A 931 43.29 -1.26 -5.65
N ALA A 932 43.52 -2.57 -5.83
CA ALA A 932 44.35 -3.14 -6.89
C ALA A 932 45.72 -2.43 -7.07
N GLY A 933 46.31 -1.95 -5.97
CA GLY A 933 47.58 -1.21 -5.96
C GLY A 933 47.48 0.31 -5.78
N SER A 934 46.31 0.90 -5.96
CA SER A 934 46.06 2.35 -5.80
C SER A 934 46.03 2.78 -4.33
N ALA A 935 46.68 3.93 -4.05
CA ALA A 935 46.58 4.64 -2.77
C ALA A 935 45.51 5.76 -2.77
N ASP A 936 44.88 6.02 -3.92
CA ASP A 936 43.82 7.03 -4.04
C ASP A 936 42.48 6.53 -3.47
N ASP A 937 41.43 7.33 -3.63
CA ASP A 937 40.07 7.01 -3.15
C ASP A 937 39.45 5.83 -3.94
N PHE A 938 39.84 5.70 -5.21
CA PHE A 938 39.47 4.63 -6.14
C PHE A 938 40.70 4.10 -6.87
N TRP A 939 40.57 2.95 -7.55
CA TRP A 939 41.61 2.45 -8.45
C TRP A 939 41.80 3.33 -9.69
N PHE A 940 40.77 4.08 -10.08
CA PHE A 940 40.75 5.01 -11.23
C PHE A 940 40.96 6.48 -10.84
N GLY A 941 41.26 6.79 -9.58
CA GLY A 941 41.61 8.14 -9.12
C GLY A 941 40.89 8.58 -7.84
N SER A 942 40.50 9.85 -7.76
CA SER A 942 39.97 10.48 -6.53
C SER A 942 38.46 10.66 -6.58
N THR A 943 37.86 11.16 -5.49
CA THR A 943 36.42 11.51 -5.45
C THR A 943 35.96 12.54 -6.49
N SER A 944 36.88 13.26 -7.13
CA SER A 944 36.57 14.21 -8.21
C SER A 944 36.78 13.65 -9.62
N SER A 945 37.21 12.39 -9.76
CA SER A 945 37.33 11.73 -11.05
C SER A 945 35.95 11.50 -11.68
N ASP A 946 35.87 11.58 -13.00
CA ASP A 946 34.69 11.12 -13.76
C ASP A 946 34.60 9.59 -13.65
N PHE A 947 33.60 9.11 -12.92
CA PHE A 947 33.39 7.70 -12.65
C PHE A 947 32.49 7.01 -13.68
N GLY A 948 31.89 7.73 -14.64
CA GLY A 948 30.79 7.19 -15.47
C GLY A 948 31.17 6.00 -16.37
N SER A 949 32.46 5.79 -16.63
CA SER A 949 32.99 4.61 -17.34
C SER A 949 33.46 3.47 -16.42
N PHE A 950 33.42 3.67 -15.11
CA PHE A 950 34.06 2.81 -14.11
C PHE A 950 33.09 2.25 -13.07
N GLU A 951 32.06 3.01 -12.68
CA GLU A 951 31.14 2.64 -11.60
C GLU A 951 29.75 3.24 -11.82
N ASN A 952 28.72 2.59 -11.24
CA ASN A 952 27.36 3.12 -11.11
C ASN A 952 27.17 3.81 -9.75
N LEU A 953 27.01 5.13 -9.71
CA LEU A 953 26.93 5.94 -8.49
C LEU A 953 25.86 7.02 -8.62
N ALA A 954 25.52 7.73 -7.53
CA ALA A 954 24.52 8.79 -7.62
C ALA A 954 24.97 9.95 -8.51
N ASP A 955 24.39 10.01 -9.71
CA ASP A 955 24.81 10.87 -10.78
C ASP A 955 23.62 11.67 -11.38
N SER A 956 23.81 12.20 -12.61
CA SER A 956 22.78 12.95 -13.31
C SER A 956 21.53 12.15 -13.66
N THR A 957 21.57 10.82 -13.72
CA THR A 957 20.41 9.97 -14.06
C THR A 957 19.40 9.90 -12.92
N THR A 958 19.84 9.94 -11.66
CA THR A 958 18.97 9.82 -10.47
C THR A 958 17.93 10.93 -10.35
N VAL A 959 18.02 11.99 -11.16
CA VAL A 959 16.97 12.99 -11.33
C VAL A 959 15.66 12.42 -11.88
N ASP A 960 15.74 11.35 -12.68
CA ASP A 960 14.59 10.74 -13.35
C ASP A 960 13.75 9.86 -12.41
N LEU A 961 14.18 9.70 -11.15
CA LEU A 961 13.34 9.20 -10.07
C LEU A 961 12.20 10.15 -9.71
N ALA A 962 12.33 11.44 -10.05
CA ALA A 962 11.25 12.42 -9.93
C ALA A 962 10.32 12.31 -11.14
N VAL A 963 9.08 11.90 -10.90
CA VAL A 963 8.11 11.61 -11.97
C VAL A 963 6.85 12.45 -11.84
N THR A 964 6.02 12.49 -12.88
CA THR A 964 4.71 13.15 -12.86
C THR A 964 3.73 12.50 -13.84
N GLY A 965 2.43 12.59 -13.54
CA GLY A 965 1.32 12.08 -14.38
C GLY A 965 0.81 10.70 -13.96
N VAL A 966 -0.37 10.33 -14.47
CA VAL A 966 -1.08 9.07 -14.15
C VAL A 966 -0.34 7.82 -14.67
N ASP A 967 0.45 7.96 -15.74
CA ASP A 967 1.50 7.01 -16.12
C ASP A 967 2.84 7.73 -15.90
N PRO A 968 3.44 7.58 -14.71
CA PRO A 968 4.50 8.47 -14.25
C PRO A 968 5.69 8.47 -15.22
N LYS A 969 6.01 9.66 -15.75
CA LYS A 969 7.21 9.91 -16.56
C LYS A 969 8.15 10.85 -15.83
N PRO A 970 9.47 10.78 -16.08
CA PRO A 970 10.43 11.73 -15.51
C PRO A 970 10.00 13.19 -15.69
N MET A 971 10.14 14.00 -14.64
CA MET A 971 9.81 15.42 -14.67
C MET A 971 10.70 16.16 -15.67
N ARG A 972 10.12 17.09 -16.42
CA ARG A 972 10.86 17.93 -17.39
C ARG A 972 11.94 18.73 -16.67
N ALA A 973 13.09 18.93 -17.33
CA ALA A 973 14.23 19.64 -16.74
C ALA A 973 13.90 21.08 -16.27
N ASN A 974 12.97 21.75 -16.94
CA ASN A 974 12.54 23.11 -16.60
C ASN A 974 11.26 23.16 -15.74
N ASP A 975 10.80 22.03 -15.22
CA ASP A 975 9.64 22.02 -14.33
C ASP A 975 10.02 22.72 -13.01
N PRO A 976 9.29 23.77 -12.58
CA PRO A 976 9.61 24.51 -11.37
C PRO A 976 9.53 23.67 -10.08
N MET A 977 8.83 22.53 -10.13
CA MET A 977 8.67 21.61 -9.01
C MET A 977 9.82 20.60 -8.93
N ARG A 978 10.51 20.31 -10.03
CA ARG A 978 11.50 19.24 -10.12
C ARG A 978 12.54 19.29 -9.01
N LYS A 979 13.09 20.47 -8.70
CA LYS A 979 14.09 20.69 -7.64
C LYS A 979 13.67 20.24 -6.23
N PHE A 980 12.37 20.06 -6.00
CA PHE A 980 11.85 19.58 -4.72
C PHE A 980 11.69 18.05 -4.71
N TRP A 981 11.67 17.39 -5.85
CA TRP A 981 11.40 15.95 -5.98
C TRP A 981 12.64 15.17 -6.42
N ASP A 982 13.53 15.77 -7.21
CA ASP A 982 14.85 15.18 -7.55
C ASP A 982 15.91 15.41 -6.46
N PHE A 983 15.49 15.40 -5.19
CA PHE A 983 16.26 15.90 -4.07
C PHE A 983 17.46 15.03 -3.65
N LEU A 984 17.61 13.81 -4.17
CA LEU A 984 18.70 12.91 -3.74
C LEU A 984 20.09 13.55 -3.98
N PRO A 985 21.01 13.53 -3.00
CA PRO A 985 22.38 14.00 -3.20
C PRO A 985 23.09 13.23 -4.33
N LYS A 986 23.66 13.94 -5.32
CA LYS A 986 24.19 13.36 -6.57
C LYS A 986 25.29 14.22 -7.21
N VAL A 987 25.97 13.68 -8.23
CA VAL A 987 26.95 14.37 -9.08
C VAL A 987 26.35 14.66 -10.46
N LEU A 988 26.02 15.93 -10.74
CA LEU A 988 25.25 16.30 -11.95
C LEU A 988 26.05 16.32 -13.26
N ASN A 989 27.37 16.37 -13.21
CA ASN A 989 28.22 16.44 -14.40
C ASN A 989 28.73 15.07 -14.89
N VAL A 990 28.25 13.98 -14.29
CA VAL A 990 28.57 12.60 -14.69
C VAL A 990 27.28 11.88 -15.08
N ASN A 991 27.35 11.02 -16.08
CA ASN A 991 26.26 10.15 -16.52
C ASN A 991 26.81 8.72 -16.74
N ASP A 992 26.40 7.79 -15.90
CA ASP A 992 26.77 6.37 -15.93
C ASP A 992 25.73 5.50 -16.65
N HIS A 993 24.67 6.12 -17.17
CA HIS A 993 23.56 5.53 -17.91
C HIS A 993 22.65 4.57 -17.13
N GLN A 994 22.77 4.49 -15.80
CA GLN A 994 21.97 3.58 -14.96
C GLN A 994 21.18 4.33 -13.88
N LEU A 995 19.85 4.31 -13.98
CA LEU A 995 18.98 5.00 -13.01
C LEU A 995 18.99 4.37 -11.62
N ILE A 996 19.10 3.04 -11.57
CA ILE A 996 19.20 2.22 -10.37
C ILE A 996 20.34 1.19 -10.57
N SER A 997 20.42 0.14 -9.75
CA SER A 997 21.36 -0.95 -9.99
C SER A 997 21.20 -1.52 -11.41
N GLY A 998 22.29 -1.67 -12.14
CA GLY A 998 22.32 -2.19 -13.50
C GLY A 998 22.78 -3.65 -13.57
N PRO A 999 22.84 -4.24 -14.77
CA PRO A 999 23.53 -5.51 -14.99
C PRO A 999 24.98 -5.43 -14.49
N VAL A 1000 25.44 -6.47 -13.80
CA VAL A 1000 26.84 -6.55 -13.37
C VAL A 1000 27.81 -6.54 -14.54
N ALA A 1001 29.06 -6.12 -14.32
CA ALA A 1001 30.11 -6.01 -15.33
C ALA A 1001 29.79 -5.06 -16.50
N SER A 1002 28.97 -4.03 -16.26
CA SER A 1002 28.65 -2.98 -17.24
C SER A 1002 29.78 -1.96 -17.44
N TYR A 1003 30.72 -1.86 -16.50
CA TYR A 1003 31.77 -0.85 -16.47
C TYR A 1003 33.17 -1.45 -16.67
N ARG A 1004 34.22 -0.61 -16.67
CA ARG A 1004 35.60 -1.09 -16.80
C ARG A 1004 36.05 -1.79 -15.52
N PRO A 1005 36.70 -2.97 -15.62
CA PRO A 1005 37.25 -3.63 -14.44
C PRO A 1005 38.52 -2.93 -13.96
N ASN A 1006 38.84 -3.12 -12.68
CA ASN A 1006 40.13 -2.73 -12.12
C ASN A 1006 41.28 -3.60 -12.69
N PRO A 1007 42.57 -3.28 -12.39
CA PRO A 1007 43.73 -4.02 -12.88
C PRO A 1007 43.77 -5.54 -12.64
N TRP A 1008 42.92 -6.06 -11.75
CA TRP A 1008 42.78 -7.48 -11.44
C TRP A 1008 41.51 -8.11 -12.03
N GLY A 1009 40.76 -7.41 -12.88
CA GLY A 1009 39.57 -7.98 -13.53
C GLY A 1009 38.31 -7.99 -12.67
N LEU A 1010 38.28 -7.21 -11.58
CA LEU A 1010 37.08 -7.02 -10.76
C LEU A 1010 36.29 -5.80 -11.26
N TYR A 1011 35.00 -5.99 -11.45
CA TYR A 1011 34.04 -4.96 -11.85
C TYR A 1011 33.37 -4.35 -10.62
N ASP A 1012 32.69 -3.21 -10.74
CA ASP A 1012 31.66 -2.73 -9.79
C ASP A 1012 32.10 -2.64 -8.31
N MET A 1013 33.41 -2.58 -8.02
CA MET A 1013 33.92 -2.65 -6.66
C MET A 1013 33.55 -1.41 -5.84
N ASN A 1014 33.25 -0.29 -6.50
CA ASN A 1014 32.98 0.97 -5.81
C ASN A 1014 31.58 1.52 -6.08
N GLY A 1015 30.75 0.87 -6.91
CA GLY A 1015 29.41 1.31 -7.27
C GLY A 1015 28.44 0.15 -7.47
N ASN A 1016 27.33 0.40 -8.16
CA ASN A 1016 26.19 -0.50 -8.34
C ASN A 1016 25.48 -0.81 -7.00
N VAL A 1017 26.02 -1.71 -6.18
CA VAL A 1017 25.56 -1.99 -4.82
C VAL A 1017 26.71 -2.11 -3.83
N ALA A 1018 26.47 -1.69 -2.59
CA ALA A 1018 27.46 -1.90 -1.54
C ALA A 1018 27.48 -3.38 -1.14
N GLU A 1019 28.56 -3.87 -0.53
CA GLU A 1019 28.76 -5.31 -0.35
C GLU A 1019 29.00 -5.74 1.10
N TRP A 1020 28.30 -6.79 1.53
CA TRP A 1020 28.59 -7.47 2.80
C TRP A 1020 29.99 -8.10 2.80
N THR A 1021 30.67 -7.99 3.94
CA THR A 1021 31.94 -8.67 4.21
C THR A 1021 31.81 -9.63 5.40
N ALA A 1022 32.72 -10.58 5.56
CA ALA A 1022 32.75 -11.48 6.70
C ALA A 1022 33.05 -10.78 8.05
N SER A 1023 33.53 -9.53 8.00
CA SER A 1023 34.12 -8.85 9.14
C SER A 1023 33.11 -8.18 10.07
N ASP A 1024 33.43 -8.21 11.36
CA ASP A 1024 32.76 -7.45 12.40
C ASP A 1024 33.11 -5.97 12.34
N TYR A 1025 32.13 -5.09 12.57
CA TYR A 1025 32.36 -3.65 12.60
C TYR A 1025 33.00 -3.22 13.92
N ILE A 1026 34.34 -3.24 13.95
CA ILE A 1026 35.16 -2.80 15.08
C ILE A 1026 36.02 -1.56 14.73
N PRO A 1027 36.46 -0.77 15.73
CA PRO A 1027 37.31 0.39 15.51
C PRO A 1027 38.66 0.04 14.87
N TYR A 1028 39.19 0.96 14.07
CA TYR A 1028 40.55 0.88 13.55
C TYR A 1028 41.60 1.35 14.58
N PRO A 1029 42.84 0.83 14.50
CA PRO A 1029 43.29 -0.28 13.65
C PRO A 1029 42.76 -1.63 14.14
N LEU A 1030 42.54 -2.58 13.21
CA LEU A 1030 42.06 -3.93 13.55
C LEU A 1030 43.11 -4.66 14.41
N LYS A 1031 42.75 -5.01 15.66
CA LYS A 1031 43.62 -5.73 16.59
C LYS A 1031 43.02 -7.10 16.92
N GLU A 1032 43.60 -8.17 16.37
CA GLU A 1032 43.14 -9.58 16.50
C GLU A 1032 42.95 -10.09 17.94
N LYS A 1033 43.45 -9.41 18.99
CA LYS A 1033 43.39 -9.86 20.39
C LYS A 1033 42.71 -8.90 21.38
N ALA A 1034 42.18 -7.76 20.93
CA ALA A 1034 41.79 -6.66 21.84
C ALA A 1034 40.32 -6.59 22.24
N ASN A 1035 39.38 -7.18 21.48
CA ASN A 1035 37.95 -7.00 21.74
C ASN A 1035 37.32 -8.30 22.25
N LYS A 1036 37.09 -8.37 23.56
CA LYS A 1036 36.30 -9.44 24.21
C LYS A 1036 34.79 -9.27 24.03
N GLU A 1037 34.34 -8.17 23.42
CA GLU A 1037 32.93 -7.90 23.13
C GLU A 1037 32.58 -8.33 21.71
N THR A 1038 31.50 -9.09 21.58
CA THR A 1038 30.90 -9.44 20.28
C THR A 1038 30.35 -8.20 19.60
N ALA A 1039 30.81 -7.90 18.38
CA ALA A 1039 30.29 -6.77 17.62
C ALA A 1039 28.82 -7.02 17.23
N GLU A 1040 27.97 -6.01 17.42
CA GLU A 1040 26.55 -6.09 17.04
C GLU A 1040 26.32 -5.97 15.53
N LYS A 1041 27.26 -5.36 14.80
CA LYS A 1041 27.12 -4.99 13.38
C LYS A 1041 28.22 -5.61 12.52
N LYS A 1042 27.89 -5.89 11.26
CA LYS A 1042 28.82 -6.37 10.23
C LYS A 1042 29.24 -5.24 9.30
N VAL A 1043 30.44 -5.34 8.73
CA VAL A 1043 30.98 -4.35 7.81
C VAL A 1043 30.40 -4.53 6.41
N VAL A 1044 29.94 -3.43 5.84
CA VAL A 1044 29.63 -3.28 4.42
C VAL A 1044 30.62 -2.32 3.76
N ARG A 1045 31.07 -2.66 2.55
CA ARG A 1045 32.05 -1.92 1.74
C ARG A 1045 31.48 -1.45 0.41
N GLY A 1046 32.25 -0.64 -0.33
CA GLY A 1046 31.86 -0.12 -1.64
C GLY A 1046 30.82 1.01 -1.56
N GLY A 1047 30.16 1.27 -2.69
CA GLY A 1047 29.13 2.29 -2.88
C GLY A 1047 27.93 1.71 -3.63
N SER A 1048 26.89 2.50 -3.84
CA SER A 1048 25.76 2.08 -4.67
C SER A 1048 25.33 3.18 -5.62
N TRP A 1049 24.46 2.83 -6.57
CA TRP A 1049 23.81 3.75 -7.53
C TRP A 1049 23.15 5.00 -6.89
N ARG A 1050 22.87 4.97 -5.59
CA ARG A 1050 22.24 6.06 -4.81
C ARG A 1050 23.24 6.85 -3.95
N GLU A 1051 24.51 6.45 -3.91
CA GLU A 1051 25.51 7.08 -3.06
C GLU A 1051 26.52 7.90 -3.85
N ARG A 1052 26.91 9.04 -3.29
CA ARG A 1052 27.92 9.94 -3.89
C ARG A 1052 29.33 9.35 -3.74
N PRO A 1053 30.27 9.69 -4.64
CA PRO A 1053 31.65 9.17 -4.60
C PRO A 1053 32.35 9.22 -3.23
N LYS A 1054 32.13 10.29 -2.45
CA LYS A 1054 32.68 10.45 -1.09
C LYS A 1054 32.35 9.29 -0.13
N TYR A 1055 31.21 8.61 -0.33
CA TYR A 1055 30.75 7.48 0.50
C TYR A 1055 30.90 6.11 -0.18
N SER A 1056 31.61 6.10 -1.31
CA SER A 1056 31.78 4.93 -2.18
C SER A 1056 33.24 4.54 -2.39
N THR A 1057 34.19 5.29 -1.81
CA THR A 1057 35.65 5.03 -1.92
C THR A 1057 36.03 3.65 -1.40
N SER A 1058 37.18 3.10 -1.85
CA SER A 1058 37.65 1.77 -1.43
C SER A 1058 37.84 1.66 0.10
N ALA A 1059 38.06 2.77 0.80
CA ALA A 1059 38.29 2.80 2.25
C ALA A 1059 37.01 2.91 3.09
N VAL A 1060 35.89 3.41 2.54
CA VAL A 1060 34.68 3.71 3.32
C VAL A 1060 34.08 2.41 3.89
N ARG A 1061 33.61 2.51 5.14
CA ARG A 1061 32.92 1.43 5.85
C ARG A 1061 31.53 1.88 6.25
N LYS A 1062 30.57 0.98 6.08
CA LYS A 1062 29.21 1.06 6.60
C LYS A 1062 28.99 -0.09 7.57
N ALA A 1063 28.00 0.04 8.45
CA ALA A 1063 27.73 -0.93 9.49
C ALA A 1063 26.22 -1.16 9.62
N TYR A 1064 25.82 -2.42 9.50
CA TYR A 1064 24.43 -2.85 9.60
C TYR A 1064 24.33 -4.09 10.48
N LEU A 1065 23.14 -4.36 11.01
CA LEU A 1065 22.90 -5.58 11.78
C LEU A 1065 22.95 -6.80 10.84
N PRO A 1066 23.44 -7.96 11.29
CA PRO A 1066 23.64 -9.13 10.41
C PRO A 1066 22.35 -9.66 9.77
N TRP A 1067 21.20 -9.46 10.41
CA TRP A 1067 19.87 -9.87 9.95
C TRP A 1067 19.13 -8.79 9.14
N GLN A 1068 19.67 -7.57 9.08
CA GLN A 1068 19.06 -6.45 8.34
C GLN A 1068 19.19 -6.67 6.84
N ARG A 1069 18.22 -6.22 6.05
CA ARG A 1069 18.17 -6.38 4.58
C ARG A 1069 18.14 -5.03 3.85
N PRO A 1070 19.26 -4.28 3.78
CA PRO A 1070 19.28 -2.99 3.12
C PRO A 1070 18.95 -3.09 1.62
N MET A 1071 18.25 -2.09 1.07
CA MET A 1071 17.79 -2.12 -0.33
C MET A 1071 18.89 -2.01 -1.39
N ASN A 1072 20.10 -1.60 -1.00
CA ASN A 1072 21.23 -1.31 -1.89
C ASN A 1072 22.52 -2.03 -1.45
N VAL A 1073 22.38 -3.12 -0.70
CA VAL A 1073 23.51 -3.96 -0.26
C VAL A 1073 23.34 -5.37 -0.84
N GLY A 1074 24.32 -5.78 -1.62
CA GLY A 1074 24.54 -7.14 -2.11
C GLY A 1074 25.78 -7.77 -1.49
N PHE A 1075 26.44 -8.67 -2.22
CA PHE A 1075 27.68 -9.29 -1.75
C PHE A 1075 28.45 -9.97 -2.89
N ARG A 1076 29.71 -10.31 -2.58
CA ARG A 1076 30.61 -11.15 -3.37
C ARG A 1076 31.08 -12.35 -2.57
N ILE A 1077 31.67 -13.30 -3.27
CA ILE A 1077 32.29 -14.47 -2.65
C ILE A 1077 33.79 -14.51 -2.91
N ILE A 1078 34.50 -15.19 -2.01
CA ILE A 1078 35.87 -15.64 -2.24
C ILE A 1078 35.94 -17.17 -2.16
N VAL A 1079 36.96 -17.73 -2.81
CA VAL A 1079 37.37 -19.13 -2.66
C VAL A 1079 38.84 -19.16 -2.27
N GLU A 1080 39.13 -19.79 -1.14
CA GLU A 1080 40.50 -20.04 -0.70
C GLU A 1080 40.98 -21.37 -1.27
N ASP A 1081 42.24 -21.42 -1.72
CA ASP A 1081 42.88 -22.68 -2.09
C ASP A 1081 43.07 -23.50 -0.79
N MET A 1082 42.73 -24.80 -0.82
CA MET A 1082 42.86 -25.70 0.34
C MET A 1082 44.30 -26.06 0.67
#